data_AF-A0A842WMQ9-F1
#
_entry.id   AF-A0A842WMQ9-F1
#
_cell.length_a   1.000
_cell.length_b   1.000
_cell.length_c   1.000
_cell.angle_alpha   90.00
_cell.angle_beta   90.00
_cell.angle_gamma   90.00
#
_symmetry.space_group_name_H-M   'P 1'
#
loop_
_entity.id
_entity.type
_entity.pdbx_description
1 polymer ?
#
loop_
_entity_poly.entity_id
_entity_poly.type
_entity_poly.pdbx_seq_one_letter_code
_entity_poly.pdbx_strand_id
1 'polypeptide(L)'
;MLKRITLLILVLPLFFIPSSFASTNMVVDFHNEEVNIGSDLIQALNTKSYALAEDTEMVESVLLFNNELTPGVIRVVESTGIRFSRQRSSIVHVGRVYLASVPTLDSLYRLSRYGLESATLGKKQFFPSLMSSVPSINAPETWNLKDNDLQSIDGTGSTVAIIDTGIYWMHPTFWRATTDNITVISDGGDYYADLDNDSVADFNEGPIAEANEGSGVIDADEHYLFIDINDDGSFDYTDGDRWLGGFDANDDGLITLPTEPVVLLGESKVKLLYDQNSGNVYQRGVNLTSQAPVNSDSHGHGTHVASIVAGGQRNLTSMLGSAPNADLIIIRSPLDSASIIDGIYFAMETEADVINMSFSSYLGFLDGSDLEDIAITEAFRTKGIISTLAAGNLGGRSKHAHMDIGPGSLGSAGLSVSNPGQFSFLNVLWKSSDQDEHVILVSPQDVEIDLGAFSSIRGNAYLLDEEYIQAYVFADVSIKGTNRVIVQIATNEHQWNTGAWRLDVTNPEGETISVDCYAWDNNWGGTNLRFTSSIENTCTLSSPGTSDLGVCVTSYDEGTGQISFTSSRGPRIDDMPITIIAAPGSDILAAYPSLNTLWTQRSGTSMAAPHVAGVLALLKQVTGNTDGWLEHTALSTGAGGFSDHYDSPDNSWGYGLVDALWSVRHLQKYPLTNDTTLEDWIGFDPVVSDPADSWIADGLDIRDIRMIRNLSWSYFATSFNAMPNFVSDNVLTIDLDVDSNLGTGKNGAEYQYNVTNGAVYGYQWSGSSFVSISTVNYIVNDSSTVFVQVEHPSTISSGRFRITTSNSTHTLDIISYTDMINQWRPLVNSIEFDYSNNNYQIEIVVSDEDTRIANFNIEWELLDGFSESLLTDSLSQSDTYSFSINTSQLEHETLARILIFELTSDSDSYQLSPIVLSEGYSANFGFSSTVLSATEFRSGFLIEEYIEGEFALEGHLLVDAVSISFKSSIGTYLNLTLNGENGIYHVKVATNVLTPGEYSVYAVAESIMGVKIVQSVGTIRIIEDNTMLFLLGGTIIGVLVVVTALRQIMSKKERS
;
A
#
# COMPACT_ATOMS: atom_id res chain seq x y z
N MET A 1 18.73 48.82 38.04
CA MET A 1 19.90 48.99 38.93
C MET A 1 20.10 47.70 39.74
N LEU A 2 21.16 47.59 40.57
CA LEU A 2 21.49 46.44 41.44
C LEU A 2 20.25 45.77 42.09
N LYS A 3 20.04 44.44 42.15
CA LYS A 3 20.90 43.22 42.16
C LYS A 3 21.67 42.99 43.49
N ARG A 4 21.66 41.72 43.97
CA ARG A 4 22.32 41.11 45.18
C ARG A 4 21.37 40.93 46.39
N ILE A 5 21.54 39.94 47.29
CA ILE A 5 22.75 39.15 47.67
C ILE A 5 22.36 37.71 48.16
N THR A 6 23.18 36.65 48.31
CA THR A 6 24.23 36.02 47.45
C THR A 6 24.72 34.67 48.05
N LEU A 7 24.44 33.54 47.37
CA LEU A 7 25.35 32.38 47.12
C LEU A 7 25.81 31.41 48.27
N LEU A 8 26.41 30.27 47.84
CA LEU A 8 27.25 29.22 48.50
C LEU A 8 26.60 27.85 48.89
N ILE A 9 27.28 26.67 48.89
CA ILE A 9 28.34 26.08 48.00
C ILE A 9 28.66 24.57 48.32
N LEU A 10 28.88 23.70 47.29
CA LEU A 10 29.59 22.35 47.28
C LEU A 10 29.08 21.17 48.19
N VAL A 11 29.45 19.86 48.04
CA VAL A 11 29.77 18.94 46.89
C VAL A 11 29.81 17.44 47.32
N LEU A 12 29.86 16.51 46.35
CA LEU A 12 30.13 15.02 46.37
C LEU A 12 31.44 14.58 47.11
N PRO A 13 31.80 13.28 47.39
CA PRO A 13 31.60 12.07 46.53
C PRO A 13 31.48 10.63 47.18
N LEU A 14 31.27 9.60 46.31
CA LEU A 14 31.89 8.23 46.15
C LEU A 14 32.61 7.51 47.34
N PHE A 15 32.81 6.16 47.45
CA PHE A 15 32.64 4.96 46.56
C PHE A 15 32.77 3.61 47.38
N PHE A 16 32.49 2.46 46.74
CA PHE A 16 33.05 1.09 46.90
C PHE A 16 32.41 -0.02 47.79
N ILE A 17 32.77 -1.27 47.41
CA ILE A 17 32.21 -2.64 47.59
C ILE A 17 33.39 -3.53 48.12
N PRO A 18 33.28 -4.62 48.95
CA PRO A 18 32.99 -5.97 48.40
C PRO A 18 32.53 -7.18 49.29
N SER A 19 31.87 -8.14 48.60
CA SER A 19 32.06 -9.62 48.57
C SER A 19 31.91 -10.58 49.78
N SER A 20 31.06 -11.61 49.58
CA SER A 20 31.31 -13.06 49.86
C SER A 20 31.36 -13.55 51.33
N PHE A 21 31.18 -14.82 51.73
CA PHE A 21 30.91 -16.15 51.08
C PHE A 21 29.79 -16.88 51.91
N ALA A 22 29.40 -18.18 51.81
CA ALA A 22 30.00 -19.43 51.31
C ALA A 22 28.92 -20.49 50.91
N SER A 23 29.29 -21.78 50.80
CA SER A 23 28.49 -22.88 50.20
C SER A 23 28.21 -24.09 51.11
N THR A 24 27.42 -25.07 50.62
CA THR A 24 27.69 -26.52 50.82
C THR A 24 27.03 -27.37 49.71
N ASN A 25 27.66 -28.50 49.36
CA ASN A 25 27.30 -29.34 48.19
C ASN A 25 26.56 -30.64 48.58
N MET A 26 25.89 -31.27 47.61
CA MET A 26 25.81 -32.75 47.55
C MET A 26 25.64 -33.25 46.09
N VAL A 27 26.07 -34.48 45.81
CA VAL A 27 26.21 -35.07 44.46
C VAL A 27 25.56 -36.46 44.40
N VAL A 28 24.78 -36.76 43.35
CA VAL A 28 24.36 -38.13 42.95
C VAL A 28 24.06 -38.18 41.44
N ASP A 29 24.43 -39.28 40.79
CA ASP A 29 24.31 -39.56 39.35
C ASP A 29 23.87 -41.03 39.13
N PHE A 30 23.42 -41.49 37.96
CA PHE A 30 23.42 -40.89 36.62
C PHE A 30 21.98 -40.89 36.03
N HIS A 31 21.56 -41.34 34.82
CA HIS A 31 22.16 -41.96 33.62
C HIS A 31 21.31 -41.60 32.38
N ASN A 32 21.62 -42.13 31.19
CA ASN A 32 21.15 -41.57 29.91
C ASN A 32 20.15 -42.46 29.15
N GLU A 33 19.20 -41.80 28.48
CA GLU A 33 18.81 -42.12 27.10
C GLU A 33 19.31 -40.97 26.21
N GLU A 34 19.59 -41.19 24.92
CA GLU A 34 20.23 -40.18 24.06
C GLU A 34 19.25 -39.12 23.56
N VAL A 35 19.48 -37.87 23.95
CA VAL A 35 18.79 -36.67 23.46
C VAL A 35 19.51 -36.18 22.20
N ASN A 36 18.79 -35.77 21.17
CA ASN A 36 19.38 -35.12 20.00
C ASN A 36 19.66 -33.63 20.32
N ILE A 37 20.92 -33.24 20.52
CA ILE A 37 21.27 -31.87 20.90
C ILE A 37 22.02 -31.19 19.74
N GLY A 38 21.58 -29.99 19.36
CA GLY A 38 22.19 -29.20 18.29
C GLY A 38 23.68 -28.94 18.55
N SER A 39 24.49 -29.00 17.49
CA SER A 39 25.94 -28.80 17.54
C SER A 39 26.33 -27.38 17.99
N ASP A 40 25.51 -26.40 17.62
CA ASP A 40 25.50 -25.01 18.07
C ASP A 40 25.28 -24.88 19.59
N LEU A 41 24.28 -25.57 20.14
CA LEU A 41 23.99 -25.59 21.57
C LEU A 41 25.07 -26.36 22.35
N ILE A 42 25.58 -27.47 21.80
CA ILE A 42 26.75 -28.19 22.32
C ILE A 42 27.95 -27.25 22.38
N GLN A 43 28.22 -26.46 21.33
CA GLN A 43 29.33 -25.50 21.28
C GLN A 43 29.15 -24.38 22.31
N ALA A 44 27.96 -23.78 22.40
CA ALA A 44 27.67 -22.72 23.36
C ALA A 44 27.84 -23.17 24.82
N LEU A 45 27.32 -24.36 25.17
CA LEU A 45 27.44 -24.95 26.51
C LEU A 45 28.88 -25.42 26.82
N ASN A 46 29.61 -25.96 25.84
CA ASN A 46 31.00 -26.37 26.03
C ASN A 46 31.94 -25.17 26.18
N THR A 47 31.77 -24.09 25.41
CA THR A 47 32.58 -22.88 25.54
C THR A 47 32.43 -22.25 26.94
N LYS A 48 31.21 -22.22 27.50
CA LYS A 48 31.00 -21.77 28.89
C LYS A 48 31.58 -22.73 29.94
N SER A 49 31.74 -24.02 29.63
CA SER A 49 32.34 -25.01 30.54
C SER A 49 33.84 -24.79 30.81
N TYR A 50 34.51 -23.88 30.08
CA TYR A 50 35.89 -23.45 30.34
C TYR A 50 36.01 -22.09 31.04
N ALA A 51 34.90 -21.37 31.24
CA ALA A 51 34.89 -20.05 31.90
C ALA A 51 34.87 -20.21 33.44
N LEU A 52 35.91 -19.68 34.11
CA LEU A 52 36.01 -19.73 35.57
C LEU A 52 35.41 -18.47 36.22
N ALA A 53 34.45 -18.71 37.12
CA ALA A 53 33.96 -17.87 38.21
C ALA A 53 32.73 -16.93 38.00
N GLU A 54 31.78 -17.13 38.90
CA GLU A 54 30.90 -16.14 39.57
C GLU A 54 29.74 -15.42 38.86
N ASP A 55 29.43 -15.69 37.59
CA ASP A 55 28.02 -15.59 37.15
C ASP A 55 27.66 -16.63 36.07
N THR A 56 26.72 -17.53 36.39
CA THR A 56 26.29 -18.59 35.46
C THR A 56 25.15 -18.09 34.59
N GLU A 57 25.48 -17.28 33.59
CA GLU A 57 24.60 -17.02 32.45
C GLU A 57 24.23 -18.35 31.76
N MET A 58 23.03 -18.85 32.05
CA MET A 58 22.43 -19.97 31.32
C MET A 58 22.31 -19.65 29.83
N VAL A 59 22.54 -20.65 28.98
CA VAL A 59 22.35 -20.56 27.53
C VAL A 59 20.86 -20.75 27.23
N GLU A 60 20.25 -19.76 26.58
CA GLU A 60 18.85 -19.87 26.13
C GLU A 60 18.73 -20.97 25.06
N SER A 61 17.72 -21.83 25.22
CA SER A 61 17.56 -23.08 24.48
C SER A 61 16.08 -23.37 24.20
N VAL A 62 15.78 -23.93 23.04
CA VAL A 62 14.46 -24.47 22.70
C VAL A 62 14.49 -25.98 22.93
N LEU A 63 13.54 -26.49 23.72
CA LEU A 63 13.49 -27.86 24.22
C LEU A 63 12.23 -28.58 23.72
N LEU A 64 12.39 -29.62 22.91
CA LEU A 64 11.30 -30.48 22.44
C LEU A 64 11.18 -31.72 23.32
N PHE A 65 9.99 -31.93 23.91
CA PHE A 65 9.67 -33.12 24.69
C PHE A 65 8.66 -34.02 23.95
N ASN A 66 8.69 -35.31 24.25
CA ASN A 66 7.80 -36.31 23.64
C ASN A 66 6.31 -36.07 23.98
N ASN A 67 6.03 -35.42 25.11
CA ASN A 67 4.70 -35.09 25.62
C ASN A 67 4.73 -33.71 26.29
N GLU A 68 3.56 -33.08 26.44
CA GLU A 68 3.46 -31.82 27.18
C GLU A 68 3.79 -32.03 28.66
N LEU A 69 4.57 -31.12 29.22
CA LEU A 69 5.05 -31.21 30.59
C LEU A 69 3.97 -30.77 31.56
N THR A 70 3.48 -31.72 32.36
CA THR A 70 2.58 -31.39 33.47
C THR A 70 3.24 -30.41 34.45
N PRO A 71 2.47 -29.56 35.16
CA PRO A 71 3.01 -28.67 36.20
C PRO A 71 3.79 -29.38 37.31
N GLY A 72 3.61 -30.69 37.49
CA GLY A 72 4.43 -31.52 38.36
C GLY A 72 5.83 -31.76 37.79
N VAL A 73 5.93 -32.18 36.53
CA VAL A 73 7.21 -32.42 35.84
C VAL A 73 7.98 -31.11 35.65
N ILE A 74 7.30 -30.02 35.28
CA ILE A 74 7.89 -28.67 35.18
C ILE A 74 8.71 -28.31 36.44
N ARG A 75 8.12 -28.40 37.64
CA ARG A 75 8.82 -28.06 38.88
C ARG A 75 10.00 -29.00 39.20
N VAL A 76 9.96 -30.23 38.71
CA VAL A 76 11.05 -31.20 38.87
C VAL A 76 12.18 -30.91 37.87
N VAL A 77 11.85 -30.56 36.62
CA VAL A 77 12.82 -30.08 35.62
C VAL A 77 13.52 -28.82 36.11
N GLU A 78 12.80 -27.87 36.69
CA GLU A 78 13.43 -26.64 37.21
C GLU A 78 14.33 -26.88 38.43
N SER A 79 14.09 -27.97 39.18
CA SER A 79 15.00 -28.39 40.25
C SER A 79 16.35 -28.96 39.75
N THR A 80 16.52 -29.20 38.43
CA THR A 80 17.81 -29.57 37.82
C THR A 80 18.67 -28.36 37.42
N GLY A 81 18.19 -27.13 37.66
CA GLY A 81 18.90 -25.89 37.36
C GLY A 81 18.55 -25.25 36.01
N ILE A 82 17.78 -25.94 35.16
CA ILE A 82 17.14 -25.36 33.98
C ILE A 82 16.02 -24.42 34.44
N ARG A 83 15.78 -23.32 33.72
CA ARG A 83 14.67 -22.40 34.01
C ARG A 83 13.79 -22.27 32.77
N PHE A 84 12.53 -22.63 32.87
CA PHE A 84 11.60 -22.32 31.78
C PHE A 84 11.38 -20.81 31.71
N SER A 85 11.49 -20.26 30.50
CA SER A 85 11.15 -18.87 30.23
C SER A 85 9.69 -18.62 30.58
N ARG A 86 9.38 -17.42 31.08
CA ARG A 86 8.05 -17.08 31.57
C ARG A 86 7.62 -15.70 31.15
N GLN A 87 6.40 -15.62 30.63
CA GLN A 87 5.65 -14.37 30.59
C GLN A 87 4.77 -14.32 31.85
N ARG A 88 5.16 -13.45 32.80
CA ARG A 88 4.54 -13.35 34.14
C ARG A 88 4.62 -14.68 34.89
N SER A 89 3.49 -15.34 35.15
CA SER A 89 3.38 -16.62 35.84
C SER A 89 3.36 -17.85 34.91
N SER A 90 3.05 -17.64 33.64
CA SER A 90 2.90 -18.70 32.64
C SER A 90 4.24 -19.01 31.97
N ILE A 91 4.49 -20.28 31.69
CA ILE A 91 5.68 -20.73 30.97
C ILE A 91 5.50 -20.51 29.48
N VAL A 92 6.56 -20.06 28.81
CA VAL A 92 6.61 -19.90 27.35
C VAL A 92 6.83 -21.27 26.72
N HIS A 93 5.75 -21.85 26.21
CA HIS A 93 5.77 -23.10 25.44
C HIS A 93 4.68 -23.10 24.37
N VAL A 94 4.93 -23.81 23.27
CA VAL A 94 3.98 -24.07 22.19
C VAL A 94 3.82 -25.58 22.10
N GLY A 95 2.69 -26.08 22.62
CA GLY A 95 2.45 -27.50 22.81
C GLY A 95 3.60 -28.17 23.58
N ARG A 96 4.32 -29.07 22.89
CA ARG A 96 5.44 -29.87 23.42
C ARG A 96 6.82 -29.18 23.38
N VAL A 97 6.90 -27.98 22.82
CA VAL A 97 8.16 -27.22 22.66
C VAL A 97 8.22 -26.11 23.71
N TYR A 98 9.28 -26.10 24.52
CA TYR A 98 9.46 -25.19 25.66
C TYR A 98 10.70 -24.31 25.49
N LEU A 99 10.56 -23.00 25.72
CA LEU A 99 11.71 -22.10 25.81
C LEU A 99 12.30 -22.16 27.23
N ALA A 100 13.61 -22.40 27.34
CA ALA A 100 14.27 -22.52 28.63
C ALA A 100 15.73 -22.04 28.63
N SER A 101 16.17 -21.43 29.73
CA SER A 101 17.58 -21.16 30.00
C SER A 101 18.24 -22.41 30.61
N VAL A 102 19.30 -22.90 29.97
CA VAL A 102 19.98 -24.16 30.28
C VAL A 102 21.41 -23.90 30.76
N PRO A 103 21.85 -24.44 31.93
CA PRO A 103 23.18 -24.10 32.46
C PRO A 103 24.31 -24.98 31.92
N THR A 104 24.06 -26.25 31.56
CA THR A 104 25.09 -27.20 31.09
C THR A 104 24.53 -28.23 30.11
N LEU A 105 25.41 -28.86 29.33
CA LEU A 105 25.06 -29.98 28.44
C LEU A 105 24.59 -31.22 29.23
N ASP A 106 25.16 -31.46 30.41
CA ASP A 106 24.73 -32.54 31.33
C ASP A 106 23.31 -32.32 31.86
N SER A 107 22.89 -31.06 32.07
CA SER A 107 21.50 -30.74 32.42
C SER A 107 20.51 -31.18 31.35
N LEU A 108 20.86 -31.13 30.06
CA LEU A 108 20.02 -31.61 28.95
C LEU A 108 19.92 -33.14 28.92
N TYR A 109 21.06 -33.86 29.05
CA TYR A 109 21.03 -35.32 29.13
C TYR A 109 20.21 -35.82 30.34
N ARG A 110 20.23 -35.08 31.47
CA ARG A 110 19.36 -35.35 32.63
C ARG A 110 17.86 -35.14 32.38
N LEU A 111 17.44 -34.54 31.25
CA LEU A 111 16.03 -34.40 30.86
C LEU A 111 15.50 -35.53 29.96
N SER A 112 16.35 -36.40 29.41
CA SER A 112 15.93 -37.62 28.67
C SER A 112 14.86 -38.40 29.46
N ARG A 113 15.13 -38.65 30.75
CA ARG A 113 14.23 -39.30 31.72
C ARG A 113 12.88 -38.58 31.99
N TYR A 114 12.71 -37.36 31.49
CA TYR A 114 11.46 -36.60 31.53
C TYR A 114 10.85 -36.41 30.13
N GLY A 115 11.38 -37.13 29.13
CA GLY A 115 10.90 -37.14 27.76
C GLY A 115 11.52 -36.11 26.83
N LEU A 116 12.65 -35.48 27.16
CA LEU A 116 13.33 -34.57 26.21
C LEU A 116 13.85 -35.38 25.01
N GLU A 117 13.35 -35.07 23.83
CA GLU A 117 13.75 -35.70 22.56
C GLU A 117 14.85 -34.90 21.86
N SER A 118 14.73 -33.57 21.88
CA SER A 118 15.68 -32.67 21.20
C SER A 118 15.86 -31.34 21.94
N ALA A 119 17.05 -30.73 21.78
CA ALA A 119 17.37 -29.39 22.28
C ALA A 119 18.25 -28.61 21.29
N THR A 120 17.91 -27.36 21.02
CA THR A 120 18.64 -26.47 20.10
C THR A 120 18.83 -25.06 20.68
N LEU A 121 19.76 -24.27 20.15
CA LEU A 121 20.10 -22.96 20.68
C LEU A 121 18.92 -21.99 20.50
N GLY A 122 18.48 -21.36 21.59
CA GLY A 122 17.40 -20.37 21.58
C GLY A 122 17.83 -19.03 21.00
N LYS A 123 19.14 -18.77 20.96
CA LYS A 123 19.77 -17.65 20.23
C LYS A 123 20.13 -18.03 18.80
N LYS A 124 19.18 -18.62 18.05
CA LYS A 124 19.33 -18.73 16.60
C LYS A 124 18.95 -17.38 15.98
N GLN A 125 19.96 -16.62 15.54
CA GLN A 125 19.72 -15.50 14.63
C GLN A 125 19.34 -16.06 13.25
N PHE A 126 18.42 -15.37 12.59
CA PHE A 126 18.07 -15.55 11.19
C PHE A 126 18.40 -14.23 10.48
N PHE A 127 18.77 -14.31 9.20
CA PHE A 127 19.07 -13.14 8.37
C PHE A 127 18.09 -13.11 7.18
N PRO A 128 16.93 -12.47 7.32
CA PRO A 128 16.17 -11.95 6.19
C PRO A 128 16.80 -10.65 5.69
N SER A 129 16.74 -10.45 4.37
CA SER A 129 17.36 -9.33 3.65
C SER A 129 16.65 -9.14 2.30
N LEU A 130 16.90 -8.06 1.57
CA LEU A 130 16.48 -7.95 0.15
C LEU A 130 16.93 -9.18 -0.67
N MET A 131 18.06 -9.79 -0.28
CA MET A 131 18.60 -11.06 -0.77
C MET A 131 17.64 -12.26 -0.70
N SER A 132 16.60 -12.21 0.14
CA SER A 132 15.54 -13.22 0.21
C SER A 132 14.19 -12.65 -0.18
N SER A 133 13.87 -11.42 0.23
CA SER A 133 12.54 -10.85 0.06
C SER A 133 12.20 -10.54 -1.41
N VAL A 134 13.15 -10.03 -2.19
CA VAL A 134 12.95 -9.75 -3.63
C VAL A 134 12.95 -11.02 -4.49
N PRO A 135 13.80 -12.03 -4.24
CA PRO A 135 13.62 -13.37 -4.81
C PRO A 135 12.30 -14.05 -4.39
N SER A 136 11.79 -13.84 -3.17
CA SER A 136 10.55 -14.50 -2.70
C SER A 136 9.27 -14.06 -3.45
N ILE A 137 9.37 -13.00 -4.26
CA ILE A 137 8.30 -12.50 -5.14
C ILE A 137 8.61 -12.72 -6.63
N ASN A 138 9.57 -13.58 -6.97
CA ASN A 138 10.01 -13.93 -8.33
C ASN A 138 10.44 -12.74 -9.23
N ALA A 139 10.88 -11.63 -8.63
CA ALA A 139 11.36 -10.47 -9.38
C ALA A 139 12.66 -10.75 -10.18
N PRO A 140 13.67 -11.47 -9.66
CA PRO A 140 14.89 -11.78 -10.43
C PRO A 140 14.64 -12.56 -11.72
N GLU A 141 13.71 -13.52 -11.68
CA GLU A 141 13.23 -14.30 -12.82
C GLU A 141 12.54 -13.38 -13.84
N THR A 142 11.73 -12.44 -13.36
CA THR A 142 11.06 -11.42 -14.17
C THR A 142 12.07 -10.52 -14.89
N TRP A 143 13.18 -10.14 -14.25
CA TRP A 143 14.21 -9.30 -14.86
C TRP A 143 14.98 -9.97 -16.01
N ASN A 144 14.84 -11.28 -16.21
CA ASN A 144 15.42 -11.98 -17.36
C ASN A 144 14.48 -11.97 -18.57
N LEU A 145 13.17 -11.82 -18.33
CA LEU A 145 12.16 -11.64 -19.36
C LEU A 145 12.35 -10.35 -20.17
N LYS A 146 11.75 -10.32 -21.37
CA LYS A 146 11.82 -9.20 -22.29
C LYS A 146 10.48 -8.50 -22.50
N ASP A 147 10.54 -7.18 -22.61
CA ASP A 147 9.41 -6.33 -23.00
C ASP A 147 9.23 -6.27 -24.52
N ASN A 148 8.28 -5.45 -24.96
CA ASN A 148 7.94 -5.28 -26.38
C ASN A 148 9.07 -4.63 -27.21
N ASP A 149 10.03 -3.94 -26.58
CA ASP A 149 11.21 -3.31 -27.19
C ASP A 149 12.50 -4.15 -26.98
N LEU A 150 12.35 -5.39 -26.52
CA LEU A 150 13.40 -6.38 -26.23
C LEU A 150 14.39 -5.96 -25.12
N GLN A 151 14.01 -5.04 -24.24
CA GLN A 151 14.77 -4.74 -23.02
C GLN A 151 14.41 -5.72 -21.90
N SER A 152 15.27 -5.82 -20.88
CA SER A 152 14.98 -6.57 -19.66
C SER A 152 13.86 -5.88 -18.86
N ILE A 153 12.90 -6.65 -18.34
CA ILE A 153 11.80 -6.13 -17.51
C ILE A 153 12.31 -5.91 -16.07
N ASP A 154 13.01 -4.80 -15.83
CA ASP A 154 13.60 -4.44 -14.53
C ASP A 154 13.20 -3.05 -14.00
N GLY A 155 12.12 -2.49 -14.56
CA GLY A 155 11.55 -1.18 -14.20
C GLY A 155 12.05 -0.04 -15.08
N THR A 156 12.85 -0.35 -16.10
CA THR A 156 13.39 0.62 -17.06
C THR A 156 12.25 1.39 -17.75
N GLY A 157 12.26 2.72 -17.63
CA GLY A 157 11.22 3.61 -18.18
C GLY A 157 10.12 4.00 -17.18
N SER A 158 9.79 3.11 -16.23
CA SER A 158 8.76 3.34 -15.22
C SER A 158 9.20 4.31 -14.11
N THR A 159 8.25 5.06 -13.57
CA THR A 159 8.46 6.07 -12.51
C THR A 159 7.59 5.79 -11.29
N VAL A 160 8.21 5.57 -10.12
CA VAL A 160 7.50 5.37 -8.85
C VAL A 160 7.61 6.62 -7.97
N ALA A 161 6.47 7.17 -7.57
CA ALA A 161 6.38 8.20 -6.54
C ALA A 161 6.33 7.59 -5.14
N ILE A 162 7.02 8.18 -4.17
CA ILE A 162 7.05 7.72 -2.78
C ILE A 162 6.77 8.92 -1.87
N ILE A 163 5.65 8.86 -1.14
CA ILE A 163 5.28 9.87 -0.14
C ILE A 163 5.70 9.33 1.23
N ASP A 164 6.72 9.94 1.84
CA ASP A 164 7.31 9.48 3.11
C ASP A 164 8.10 10.61 3.79
N THR A 165 8.82 10.28 4.86
CA THR A 165 9.77 11.11 5.63
C THR A 165 10.96 11.67 4.84
N GLY A 166 11.15 11.26 3.58
CA GLY A 166 12.15 11.79 2.65
C GLY A 166 13.07 10.72 2.08
N ILE A 167 14.29 11.12 1.66
CA ILE A 167 15.34 10.19 1.24
C ILE A 167 16.73 10.73 1.57
N TYR A 168 17.68 9.84 1.84
CA TYR A 168 19.11 10.09 1.71
C TYR A 168 19.57 9.75 0.28
N TRP A 169 19.30 10.65 -0.68
CA TRP A 169 19.52 10.42 -2.12
C TRP A 169 20.98 10.21 -2.52
N MET A 170 21.94 10.54 -1.64
CA MET A 170 23.36 10.27 -1.84
C MET A 170 23.74 8.80 -1.57
N HIS A 171 22.86 7.95 -1.02
CA HIS A 171 23.15 6.53 -0.84
C HIS A 171 23.52 5.86 -2.17
N PRO A 172 24.61 5.05 -2.25
CA PRO A 172 25.10 4.49 -3.52
C PRO A 172 24.06 3.62 -4.24
N THR A 173 23.18 2.94 -3.50
CA THR A 173 22.03 2.16 -4.01
C THR A 173 21.12 2.93 -4.98
N PHE A 174 21.08 4.27 -4.86
CA PHE A 174 20.26 5.16 -5.69
C PHE A 174 21.01 5.77 -6.88
N TRP A 175 22.07 5.13 -7.37
CA TRP A 175 22.81 5.57 -8.56
C TRP A 175 22.87 4.45 -9.62
N ARG A 176 22.82 4.82 -10.90
CA ARG A 176 22.88 3.90 -12.05
C ARG A 176 24.33 3.76 -12.50
N ALA A 177 24.76 2.53 -12.75
CA ALA A 177 26.06 2.24 -13.34
C ALA A 177 26.15 2.80 -14.78
N THR A 178 27.33 3.28 -15.17
CA THR A 178 27.67 3.59 -16.57
C THR A 178 27.86 2.30 -17.38
N THR A 179 27.92 2.41 -18.72
CA THR A 179 28.13 1.25 -19.61
C THR A 179 29.56 0.74 -19.66
N ASP A 180 30.52 1.59 -19.28
CA ASP A 180 31.94 1.38 -19.56
C ASP A 180 32.69 1.08 -18.27
N ASN A 181 33.41 -0.04 -18.23
CA ASN A 181 34.26 -0.43 -17.09
C ASN A 181 35.50 0.46 -17.02
N ILE A 182 35.90 0.82 -15.81
CA ILE A 182 37.10 1.61 -15.51
C ILE A 182 38.25 0.68 -15.12
N THR A 183 39.47 1.00 -15.58
CA THR A 183 40.69 0.28 -15.20
C THR A 183 41.16 0.75 -13.82
N VAL A 184 41.60 -0.16 -12.96
CA VAL A 184 42.14 0.20 -11.65
C VAL A 184 43.67 0.18 -11.67
N ILE A 185 44.27 1.31 -11.36
CA ILE A 185 45.72 1.51 -11.19
C ILE A 185 46.07 1.20 -9.72
N SER A 186 47.29 0.72 -9.47
CA SER A 186 47.89 0.71 -8.13
C SER A 186 49.20 1.49 -8.14
N ASP A 187 49.27 2.54 -7.32
CA ASP A 187 50.48 3.32 -7.04
C ASP A 187 50.51 3.72 -5.55
N GLY A 188 51.69 4.03 -5.01
CA GLY A 188 51.92 4.40 -3.61
C GLY A 188 51.79 3.27 -2.58
N GLY A 189 50.83 2.38 -2.79
CA GLY A 189 50.29 1.41 -1.83
C GLY A 189 48.77 1.25 -1.96
N ASP A 190 48.13 2.14 -2.72
CA ASP A 190 46.69 2.38 -2.79
C ASP A 190 46.17 2.08 -4.21
N TYR A 191 44.88 2.38 -4.47
CA TYR A 191 44.23 2.13 -5.76
C TYR A 191 43.56 3.40 -6.32
N TYR A 192 43.53 3.52 -7.65
CA TYR A 192 43.01 4.68 -8.38
C TYR A 192 42.21 4.23 -9.61
N ALA A 193 41.16 4.97 -9.97
CA ALA A 193 40.25 4.65 -11.07
C ALA A 193 40.63 5.45 -12.34
N ASP A 194 41.24 4.79 -13.34
CA ASP A 194 41.75 5.38 -14.60
C ASP A 194 40.60 5.93 -15.45
N LEU A 195 40.25 7.21 -15.25
CA LEU A 195 39.09 7.89 -15.86
C LEU A 195 39.40 8.43 -17.26
N ASP A 196 40.67 8.72 -17.55
CA ASP A 196 41.11 9.27 -18.84
C ASP A 196 41.83 8.24 -19.76
N ASN A 197 42.20 7.08 -19.20
CA ASN A 197 42.84 5.95 -19.87
C ASN A 197 44.27 6.28 -20.38
N ASP A 198 45.05 7.10 -19.67
CA ASP A 198 46.51 7.23 -19.84
C ASP A 198 47.33 6.29 -18.91
N SER A 199 46.69 5.72 -17.89
CA SER A 199 47.26 4.81 -16.89
C SER A 199 48.33 5.42 -15.97
N VAL A 200 48.17 6.71 -15.62
CA VAL A 200 48.85 7.40 -14.52
C VAL A 200 47.79 7.86 -13.51
N ALA A 201 47.97 7.52 -12.23
CA ALA A 201 47.05 7.95 -11.18
C ALA A 201 47.02 9.48 -11.04
N ASP A 202 45.90 10.11 -11.41
CA ASP A 202 45.72 11.57 -11.36
C ASP A 202 44.84 12.02 -10.18
N PHE A 203 44.89 13.31 -9.83
CA PHE A 203 44.25 13.84 -8.60
C PHE A 203 42.71 13.66 -8.54
N ASN A 204 42.05 13.46 -9.68
CA ASN A 204 40.60 13.22 -9.75
C ASN A 204 40.22 11.75 -9.90
N GLU A 205 41.12 10.82 -9.57
CA GLU A 205 40.98 9.38 -9.79
C GLU A 205 41.08 8.55 -8.52
N GLY A 206 41.50 9.15 -7.41
CA GLY A 206 41.52 8.49 -6.10
C GLY A 206 42.41 9.18 -5.07
N PRO A 207 42.68 8.50 -3.94
CA PRO A 207 42.53 7.05 -3.75
C PRO A 207 41.08 6.51 -3.80
N ILE A 208 40.92 5.23 -4.10
CA ILE A 208 39.65 4.51 -3.97
C ILE A 208 39.45 4.11 -2.50
N ALA A 209 38.32 4.53 -1.92
CA ALA A 209 37.91 4.22 -0.55
C ALA A 209 36.68 3.29 -0.50
N GLU A 210 36.45 2.64 0.65
CA GLU A 210 35.29 1.79 0.93
C GLU A 210 34.25 2.52 1.81
N ALA A 211 32.98 2.39 1.48
CA ALA A 211 31.86 2.70 2.37
C ALA A 211 31.42 1.43 3.12
N ASN A 212 30.77 1.61 4.29
CA ASN A 212 30.41 0.54 5.24
C ASN A 212 31.60 -0.06 6.03
N GLU A 213 32.52 0.77 6.54
CA GLU A 213 33.70 0.41 7.37
C GLU A 213 33.57 -0.92 8.15
N GLY A 214 34.41 -1.92 7.84
CA GLY A 214 34.30 -3.22 8.54
C GLY A 214 35.55 -4.08 8.62
N SER A 215 36.13 -4.47 7.48
CA SER A 215 36.96 -5.69 7.43
C SER A 215 38.35 -5.55 6.80
N GLY A 216 38.60 -4.54 5.97
CA GLY A 216 39.81 -4.49 5.11
C GLY A 216 39.77 -5.49 3.95
N VAL A 217 38.56 -5.96 3.62
CA VAL A 217 38.17 -6.76 2.46
C VAL A 217 36.82 -6.21 2.00
N ILE A 218 36.69 -5.93 0.72
CA ILE A 218 35.47 -5.36 0.13
C ILE A 218 34.52 -6.53 -0.17
N ASP A 219 33.49 -6.71 0.65
CA ASP A 219 32.38 -7.63 0.36
C ASP A 219 31.44 -7.00 -0.67
N ALA A 220 31.12 -7.74 -1.74
CA ALA A 220 30.41 -7.24 -2.92
C ALA A 220 28.94 -6.87 -2.66
N ASP A 221 28.33 -7.41 -1.59
CA ASP A 221 26.94 -7.12 -1.23
C ASP A 221 26.85 -6.05 -0.14
N GLU A 222 27.76 -6.06 0.84
CA GLU A 222 27.71 -5.14 1.97
C GLU A 222 28.40 -3.78 1.73
N HIS A 223 29.38 -3.66 0.81
CA HIS A 223 30.18 -2.45 0.62
C HIS A 223 29.96 -1.79 -0.75
N TYR A 224 30.26 -0.49 -0.83
CA TYR A 224 30.43 0.23 -2.10
C TYR A 224 31.77 0.96 -2.10
N LEU A 225 32.30 1.21 -3.29
CA LEU A 225 33.56 1.91 -3.47
C LEU A 225 33.31 3.37 -3.88
N PHE A 226 34.24 4.27 -3.61
CA PHE A 226 34.20 5.63 -4.17
C PHE A 226 35.60 6.16 -4.48
N ILE A 227 35.65 7.07 -5.45
CA ILE A 227 36.80 7.93 -5.68
C ILE A 227 36.79 8.99 -4.57
N ASP A 228 37.74 8.94 -3.64
CA ASP A 228 38.01 9.97 -2.63
C ASP A 228 39.04 10.95 -3.23
N ILE A 229 38.63 12.19 -3.51
CA ILE A 229 39.49 13.21 -4.12
C ILE A 229 40.26 14.01 -3.06
N ASN A 230 39.87 13.97 -1.78
CA ASN A 230 40.45 14.81 -0.73
C ASN A 230 41.37 14.05 0.26
N ASP A 231 41.36 12.71 0.21
CA ASP A 231 42.12 11.79 1.08
C ASP A 231 41.77 11.96 2.57
N ASP A 232 40.47 12.13 2.87
CA ASP A 232 39.92 12.19 4.24
C ASP A 232 39.15 10.93 4.69
N GLY A 233 38.83 10.03 3.75
CA GLY A 233 38.13 8.77 3.99
C GLY A 233 36.62 8.89 4.05
N SER A 234 36.03 10.02 3.63
CA SER A 234 34.58 10.22 3.63
C SER A 234 34.06 10.89 2.36
N PHE A 235 32.92 10.39 1.86
CA PHE A 235 32.37 10.78 0.56
C PHE A 235 31.66 12.15 0.60
N ASP A 236 32.24 13.16 -0.08
CA ASP A 236 31.57 14.43 -0.41
C ASP A 236 31.53 14.68 -1.93
N TYR A 237 30.34 14.47 -2.50
CA TYR A 237 30.06 14.72 -3.92
C TYR A 237 30.40 16.15 -4.38
N THR A 238 30.46 17.13 -3.46
CA THR A 238 30.75 18.54 -3.74
C THR A 238 32.23 18.88 -3.80
N ASP A 239 33.10 18.15 -3.09
CA ASP A 239 34.56 18.22 -3.28
C ASP A 239 34.96 17.54 -4.59
N GLY A 240 34.25 16.46 -4.97
CA GLY A 240 34.26 15.91 -6.32
C GLY A 240 33.99 14.41 -6.42
N ASP A 241 33.87 13.73 -5.29
CA ASP A 241 33.85 12.28 -5.16
C ASP A 241 32.73 11.59 -5.94
N ARG A 242 33.01 10.40 -6.47
CA ARG A 242 32.05 9.62 -7.27
C ARG A 242 32.00 8.16 -6.83
N TRP A 243 30.77 7.66 -6.70
CA TRP A 243 30.50 6.26 -6.39
C TRP A 243 31.01 5.34 -7.51
N LEU A 244 31.58 4.21 -7.10
CA LEU A 244 32.02 3.10 -7.91
C LEU A 244 31.29 1.83 -7.44
N GLY A 245 30.78 1.04 -8.39
CA GLY A 245 30.41 -0.35 -8.14
C GLY A 245 31.56 -1.27 -8.55
N GLY A 246 31.83 -2.30 -7.76
CA GLY A 246 32.70 -3.41 -8.17
C GLY A 246 31.89 -4.51 -8.83
N PHE A 247 32.46 -5.20 -9.82
CA PHE A 247 31.95 -6.50 -10.24
C PHE A 247 32.76 -7.58 -9.53
N ASP A 248 32.11 -8.44 -8.74
CA ASP A 248 32.67 -9.77 -8.48
C ASP A 248 32.67 -10.51 -9.82
N ALA A 249 33.86 -10.79 -10.34
CA ALA A 249 34.06 -11.43 -11.63
C ALA A 249 34.50 -12.90 -11.48
N ASN A 250 34.51 -13.42 -10.24
CA ASN A 250 34.99 -14.74 -9.90
C ASN A 250 34.03 -15.58 -9.04
N ASP A 251 32.90 -14.98 -8.63
CA ASP A 251 31.82 -15.54 -7.80
C ASP A 251 32.30 -16.00 -6.40
N ASP A 252 33.21 -15.26 -5.76
CA ASP A 252 33.69 -15.54 -4.38
C ASP A 252 33.15 -14.59 -3.29
N GLY A 253 32.31 -13.62 -3.68
CA GLY A 253 31.62 -12.66 -2.81
C GLY A 253 32.41 -11.38 -2.51
N LEU A 254 33.60 -11.22 -3.08
CA LEU A 254 34.55 -10.17 -2.73
C LEU A 254 34.96 -9.35 -3.97
N ILE A 255 35.32 -8.09 -3.77
CA ILE A 255 35.88 -7.23 -4.83
C ILE A 255 37.40 -7.10 -4.62
N THR A 256 38.18 -7.81 -5.43
CA THR A 256 39.64 -7.82 -5.36
C THR A 256 40.25 -6.78 -6.30
N LEU A 257 40.47 -5.56 -5.78
CA LEU A 257 41.25 -4.54 -6.49
C LEU A 257 42.75 -4.93 -6.59
N PRO A 258 43.45 -4.64 -7.70
CA PRO A 258 42.99 -4.03 -8.94
C PRO A 258 42.63 -5.08 -10.02
N THR A 259 42.41 -6.34 -9.63
CA THR A 259 42.23 -7.47 -10.56
C THR A 259 40.81 -7.57 -11.13
N GLU A 260 39.82 -7.05 -10.41
CA GLU A 260 38.42 -7.07 -10.81
C GLU A 260 37.95 -5.65 -11.22
N PRO A 261 37.05 -5.54 -12.21
CA PRO A 261 36.70 -4.26 -12.79
C PRO A 261 35.72 -3.48 -11.92
N VAL A 262 35.82 -2.15 -11.98
CA VAL A 262 34.86 -1.23 -11.36
C VAL A 262 34.13 -0.41 -12.42
N VAL A 263 32.99 0.19 -12.05
CA VAL A 263 32.16 1.02 -12.93
C VAL A 263 31.63 2.24 -12.18
N LEU A 264 31.56 3.39 -12.84
CA LEU A 264 31.06 4.63 -12.24
C LEU A 264 29.55 4.55 -12.03
N LEU A 265 29.06 4.94 -10.85
CA LEU A 265 27.62 5.11 -10.62
C LEU A 265 27.25 6.59 -10.89
N GLY A 266 26.95 6.90 -12.16
CA GLY A 266 26.96 8.25 -12.70
C GLY A 266 25.65 9.05 -12.65
N GLU A 267 24.49 8.38 -12.63
CA GLU A 267 23.17 9.05 -12.64
C GLU A 267 22.31 8.62 -11.45
N SER A 268 21.78 9.56 -10.66
CA SER A 268 20.88 9.20 -9.55
C SER A 268 19.51 8.68 -10.05
N LYS A 269 18.98 7.63 -9.43
CA LYS A 269 17.61 7.14 -9.69
C LYS A 269 16.54 8.14 -9.24
N VAL A 270 16.87 9.08 -8.34
CA VAL A 270 15.97 10.16 -7.92
C VAL A 270 15.81 11.16 -9.06
N LYS A 271 14.71 11.03 -9.81
CA LYS A 271 14.27 11.89 -10.92
C LYS A 271 13.86 13.26 -10.38
N LEU A 272 13.06 13.25 -9.31
CA LEU A 272 12.58 14.43 -8.58
C LEU A 272 12.60 14.19 -7.06
N LEU A 273 12.84 15.26 -6.29
CA LEU A 273 12.68 15.31 -4.84
C LEU A 273 11.91 16.59 -4.49
N TYR A 274 10.71 16.46 -3.94
CA TYR A 274 9.89 17.56 -3.42
C TYR A 274 9.95 17.56 -1.89
N ASP A 275 10.37 18.68 -1.28
CA ASP A 275 10.36 18.86 0.17
C ASP A 275 9.24 19.82 0.61
N GLN A 276 8.11 19.26 1.02
CA GLN A 276 6.92 20.03 1.44
C GLN A 276 7.21 20.95 2.64
N ASN A 277 8.18 20.59 3.49
CA ASN A 277 8.63 21.42 4.62
C ASN A 277 9.24 22.77 4.20
N SER A 278 9.76 22.87 2.97
CA SER A 278 10.41 24.08 2.46
C SER A 278 9.81 24.59 1.13
N GLY A 279 8.92 23.82 0.51
CA GLY A 279 8.29 24.13 -0.77
C GLY A 279 9.23 24.00 -1.98
N ASN A 280 10.40 23.38 -1.83
CA ASN A 280 11.40 23.27 -2.89
C ASN A 280 11.30 21.94 -3.64
N VAL A 281 11.41 22.01 -4.97
CA VAL A 281 11.56 20.85 -5.85
C VAL A 281 12.99 20.81 -6.39
N TYR A 282 13.61 19.64 -6.31
CA TYR A 282 14.92 19.34 -6.83
C TYR A 282 14.80 18.30 -7.95
N GLN A 283 15.53 18.51 -9.05
CA GLN A 283 15.45 17.68 -10.25
C GLN A 283 16.84 17.18 -10.67
N ARG A 284 16.89 15.93 -11.12
CA ARG A 284 18.08 15.28 -11.69
C ARG A 284 18.67 16.11 -12.83
N GLY A 285 20.00 16.25 -12.84
CA GLY A 285 20.73 17.03 -13.84
C GLY A 285 20.50 18.55 -13.83
N VAL A 286 19.63 19.07 -12.95
CA VAL A 286 19.31 20.51 -12.86
C VAL A 286 19.84 21.11 -11.56
N ASN A 287 19.37 20.64 -10.41
CA ASN A 287 19.73 21.19 -9.09
C ASN A 287 19.82 20.16 -7.95
N LEU A 288 19.41 18.89 -8.15
CA LEU A 288 19.51 17.84 -7.13
C LEU A 288 20.92 17.76 -6.52
N THR A 289 21.93 17.48 -7.34
CA THR A 289 23.32 17.28 -6.92
C THR A 289 24.07 18.55 -6.48
N SER A 290 23.44 19.73 -6.54
CA SER A 290 24.07 21.01 -6.19
C SER A 290 23.32 21.84 -5.16
N GLN A 291 22.09 21.47 -4.80
CA GLN A 291 21.21 22.25 -3.92
C GLN A 291 20.31 21.41 -2.99
N ALA A 292 20.13 20.10 -3.25
CA ALA A 292 19.24 19.29 -2.43
C ALA A 292 19.82 19.01 -1.04
N PRO A 293 19.00 19.01 0.03
CA PRO A 293 19.44 18.64 1.36
C PRO A 293 19.82 17.15 1.38
N VAL A 294 21.05 16.86 1.80
CA VAL A 294 21.61 15.50 1.85
C VAL A 294 20.96 14.70 2.99
N ASN A 295 21.11 15.18 4.23
CA ASN A 295 20.60 14.53 5.44
C ASN A 295 19.12 14.92 5.71
N SER A 296 18.25 14.79 4.70
CA SER A 296 16.85 15.22 4.80
C SER A 296 15.96 14.19 5.50
N ASP A 297 16.17 12.89 5.26
CA ASP A 297 15.50 11.81 5.98
C ASP A 297 16.24 11.45 7.27
N SER A 298 15.94 12.19 8.35
CA SER A 298 16.47 11.90 9.69
C SER A 298 15.77 10.73 10.40
N HIS A 299 14.79 10.08 9.76
CA HIS A 299 14.09 8.91 10.30
C HIS A 299 14.58 7.60 9.64
N GLY A 300 15.09 7.68 8.42
CA GLY A 300 15.60 6.58 7.61
C GLY A 300 14.51 5.63 7.09
N HIS A 301 13.26 6.08 7.03
CA HIS A 301 12.13 5.23 6.62
C HIS A 301 11.86 5.35 5.13
N GLY A 302 11.74 6.56 4.60
CA GLY A 302 11.59 6.76 3.15
C GLY A 302 12.83 6.32 2.36
N THR A 303 14.02 6.44 2.96
CA THR A 303 15.27 5.85 2.45
C THR A 303 15.19 4.31 2.35
N HIS A 304 14.64 3.65 3.37
CA HIS A 304 14.50 2.19 3.42
C HIS A 304 13.44 1.70 2.42
N VAL A 305 12.27 2.35 2.41
CA VAL A 305 11.16 2.12 1.46
C VAL A 305 11.63 2.29 0.01
N ALA A 306 12.33 3.37 -0.32
CA ALA A 306 12.84 3.61 -1.68
C ALA A 306 13.85 2.55 -2.14
N SER A 307 14.63 1.98 -1.22
CA SER A 307 15.57 0.90 -1.52
C SER A 307 14.87 -0.43 -1.80
N ILE A 308 13.68 -0.68 -1.24
CA ILE A 308 12.87 -1.87 -1.54
C ILE A 308 12.22 -1.74 -2.93
N VAL A 309 11.84 -0.53 -3.35
CA VAL A 309 11.35 -0.28 -4.71
C VAL A 309 12.47 -0.45 -5.73
N ALA A 310 13.55 0.34 -5.62
CA ALA A 310 14.56 0.50 -6.68
C ALA A 310 16.00 0.62 -6.16
N GLY A 311 16.37 -0.09 -5.09
CA GLY A 311 17.77 -0.22 -4.65
C GLY A 311 18.65 -1.02 -5.62
N GLY A 312 19.96 -0.82 -5.51
CA GLY A 312 21.03 -1.64 -6.06
C GLY A 312 21.11 -1.71 -7.59
N GLN A 313 22.12 -2.39 -8.12
CA GLN A 313 22.32 -2.52 -9.57
C GLN A 313 22.63 -3.98 -9.89
N ARG A 314 21.93 -4.53 -10.89
CA ARG A 314 22.10 -5.93 -11.31
C ARG A 314 23.58 -6.19 -11.63
N ASN A 315 24.09 -7.32 -11.14
CA ASN A 315 25.49 -7.76 -11.30
C ASN A 315 26.54 -6.93 -10.54
N LEU A 316 26.15 -5.98 -9.67
CA LEU A 316 27.05 -5.25 -8.77
C LEU A 316 26.77 -5.52 -7.28
N THR A 317 25.55 -5.93 -6.95
CA THR A 317 25.14 -6.31 -5.59
C THR A 317 23.85 -7.14 -5.66
N SER A 318 23.59 -7.99 -4.65
CA SER A 318 22.32 -8.66 -4.41
C SER A 318 21.32 -7.80 -3.61
N MET A 319 21.74 -6.64 -3.08
CA MET A 319 20.90 -5.68 -2.34
C MET A 319 20.01 -4.84 -3.28
N LEU A 320 19.22 -5.54 -4.10
CA LEU A 320 18.39 -5.00 -5.16
C LEU A 320 16.97 -4.70 -4.67
N GLY A 321 16.37 -3.62 -5.17
CA GLY A 321 14.93 -3.41 -5.08
C GLY A 321 14.16 -4.25 -6.10
N SER A 322 12.84 -4.31 -5.97
CA SER A 322 11.97 -5.15 -6.83
C SER A 322 11.94 -4.69 -8.30
N ALA A 323 12.13 -3.40 -8.55
CA ALA A 323 12.30 -2.80 -9.87
C ALA A 323 13.59 -1.93 -9.87
N PRO A 324 14.78 -2.56 -9.92
CA PRO A 324 16.05 -1.89 -9.62
C PRO A 324 16.41 -0.76 -10.61
N ASN A 325 15.78 -0.73 -11.80
CA ASN A 325 15.95 0.32 -12.80
C ASN A 325 14.79 1.34 -12.88
N ALA A 326 13.78 1.29 -12.02
CA ALA A 326 12.75 2.34 -11.97
C ALA A 326 13.34 3.71 -11.58
N ASP A 327 12.74 4.79 -12.11
CA ASP A 327 13.02 6.16 -11.67
C ASP A 327 12.16 6.51 -10.44
N LEU A 328 12.71 7.30 -9.52
CA LEU A 328 12.07 7.65 -8.25
C LEU A 328 11.66 9.12 -8.20
N ILE A 329 10.42 9.38 -7.79
CA ILE A 329 9.92 10.71 -7.39
C ILE A 329 9.70 10.68 -5.88
N ILE A 330 10.52 11.39 -5.11
CA ILE A 330 10.42 11.39 -3.65
C ILE A 330 9.68 12.64 -3.18
N ILE A 331 8.62 12.45 -2.39
CA ILE A 331 7.84 13.51 -1.78
C ILE A 331 8.06 13.41 -0.27
N ARG A 332 8.91 14.31 0.24
CA ARG A 332 9.25 14.43 1.66
C ARG A 332 8.14 15.19 2.37
N SER A 333 7.29 14.45 3.08
CA SER A 333 6.05 14.93 3.67
C SER A 333 6.08 15.02 5.19
N PRO A 334 5.38 16.00 5.79
CA PRO A 334 4.99 15.97 7.21
C PRO A 334 4.02 14.84 7.59
N LEU A 335 3.40 14.17 6.61
CA LEU A 335 2.40 13.09 6.79
C LEU A 335 1.12 13.51 7.54
N ASP A 336 0.71 14.77 7.39
CA ASP A 336 -0.66 15.21 7.65
C ASP A 336 -1.52 15.11 6.37
N SER A 337 -2.84 15.02 6.53
CA SER A 337 -3.81 14.86 5.42
C SER A 337 -3.63 15.87 4.29
N ALA A 338 -3.41 17.16 4.59
CA ALA A 338 -3.28 18.17 3.54
C ALA A 338 -1.98 17.99 2.74
N SER A 339 -0.88 17.65 3.44
CA SER A 339 0.39 17.30 2.79
C SER A 339 0.31 15.99 1.99
N ILE A 340 -0.49 15.01 2.42
CA ILE A 340 -0.70 13.75 1.67
C ILE A 340 -1.43 14.03 0.34
N ILE A 341 -2.52 14.81 0.37
CA ILE A 341 -3.28 15.20 -0.83
C ILE A 341 -2.42 16.02 -1.80
N ASP A 342 -1.63 16.97 -1.31
CA ASP A 342 -0.66 17.75 -2.11
C ASP A 342 0.43 16.84 -2.73
N GLY A 343 0.85 15.80 -2.01
CA GLY A 343 1.78 14.79 -2.53
C GLY A 343 1.18 13.93 -3.65
N ILE A 344 -0.05 13.45 -3.49
CA ILE A 344 -0.78 12.71 -4.54
C ILE A 344 -0.95 13.59 -5.79
N TYR A 345 -1.37 14.84 -5.61
CA TYR A 345 -1.48 15.81 -6.71
C TYR A 345 -0.14 16.07 -7.41
N PHE A 346 0.95 16.23 -6.66
CA PHE A 346 2.29 16.37 -7.23
C PHE A 346 2.71 15.16 -8.06
N ALA A 347 2.41 13.94 -7.61
CA ALA A 347 2.68 12.72 -8.39
C ALA A 347 1.84 12.64 -9.68
N MET A 348 0.56 13.06 -9.65
CA MET A 348 -0.31 13.13 -10.83
C MET A 348 0.15 14.15 -11.88
N GLU A 349 0.69 15.30 -11.44
CA GLU A 349 1.18 16.37 -12.32
C GLU A 349 2.63 16.15 -12.79
N THR A 350 3.36 15.22 -12.18
CA THR A 350 4.71 14.83 -12.60
C THR A 350 4.76 13.49 -13.33
N GLU A 351 3.59 12.95 -13.69
CA GLU A 351 3.41 11.74 -14.51
C GLU A 351 4.17 10.54 -13.91
N ALA A 352 3.90 10.26 -12.62
CA ALA A 352 4.30 9.02 -11.96
C ALA A 352 3.35 7.88 -12.34
N ASP A 353 3.89 6.68 -12.60
CA ASP A 353 3.10 5.50 -12.97
C ASP A 353 2.46 4.80 -11.75
N VAL A 354 3.14 4.89 -10.60
CA VAL A 354 2.80 4.22 -9.33
C VAL A 354 3.05 5.18 -8.16
N ILE A 355 2.20 5.17 -7.12
CA ILE A 355 2.41 5.91 -5.87
C ILE A 355 2.50 4.94 -4.68
N ASN A 356 3.61 4.93 -3.96
CA ASN A 356 3.75 4.16 -2.71
C ASN A 356 3.53 5.04 -1.47
N MET A 357 2.64 4.60 -0.58
CA MET A 357 2.35 5.22 0.72
C MET A 357 2.54 4.19 1.85
N SER A 358 3.73 4.21 2.46
CA SER A 358 4.15 3.27 3.51
C SER A 358 3.71 3.68 4.93
N PHE A 359 2.59 4.39 5.05
CA PHE A 359 2.03 4.92 6.30
C PHE A 359 0.51 4.67 6.37
N SER A 360 -0.10 4.76 7.55
CA SER A 360 -1.57 4.62 7.70
C SER A 360 -2.13 5.20 9.00
N SER A 361 -3.45 5.36 9.05
CA SER A 361 -4.25 6.01 10.11
C SER A 361 -5.53 5.24 10.47
N TYR A 362 -5.89 5.25 11.75
CA TYR A 362 -7.20 4.79 12.27
C TYR A 362 -8.13 5.96 12.64
N LEU A 363 -7.69 7.18 12.35
CA LEU A 363 -8.50 8.40 12.47
C LEU A 363 -9.15 8.63 11.10
N GLY A 364 -10.37 8.11 10.94
CA GLY A 364 -11.07 8.06 9.65
C GLY A 364 -12.43 7.36 9.77
N PHE A 365 -13.08 7.14 8.63
CA PHE A 365 -14.24 6.26 8.46
C PHE A 365 -13.86 4.84 8.03
N LEU A 366 -12.68 4.64 7.42
CA LEU A 366 -12.10 3.34 7.08
C LEU A 366 -12.92 2.47 6.09
N ASP A 367 -13.92 3.06 5.44
CA ASP A 367 -14.81 2.48 4.42
C ASP A 367 -14.43 2.92 2.99
N GLY A 368 -13.22 3.44 2.77
CA GLY A 368 -12.83 3.99 1.47
C GLY A 368 -13.37 5.41 1.21
N SER A 369 -13.94 6.08 2.22
CA SER A 369 -14.49 7.44 2.08
C SER A 369 -13.72 8.55 2.80
N ASP A 370 -12.60 8.22 3.44
CA ASP A 370 -11.64 9.22 3.92
C ASP A 370 -11.05 9.98 2.71
N LEU A 371 -10.61 11.23 2.90
CA LEU A 371 -10.27 12.11 1.78
C LEU A 371 -9.05 11.61 0.99
N GLU A 372 -8.13 10.98 1.70
CA GLU A 372 -6.96 10.28 1.17
C GLU A 372 -7.36 9.06 0.32
N ASP A 373 -8.32 8.25 0.79
CA ASP A 373 -8.89 7.10 0.07
C ASP A 373 -9.55 7.54 -1.26
N ILE A 374 -10.33 8.62 -1.21
CA ILE A 374 -10.99 9.21 -2.38
C ILE A 374 -9.96 9.80 -3.36
N ALA A 375 -8.91 10.47 -2.88
CA ALA A 375 -7.89 11.05 -3.75
C ALA A 375 -7.09 10.00 -4.52
N ILE A 376 -6.81 8.85 -3.90
CA ILE A 376 -6.22 7.68 -4.58
C ILE A 376 -7.16 7.14 -5.65
N THR A 377 -8.45 6.99 -5.30
CA THR A 377 -9.48 6.49 -6.22
C THR A 377 -9.62 7.40 -7.45
N GLU A 378 -9.58 8.73 -7.27
CA GLU A 378 -9.58 9.68 -8.39
C GLU A 378 -8.24 9.75 -9.14
N ALA A 379 -7.09 9.55 -8.49
CA ALA A 379 -5.79 9.44 -9.18
C ALA A 379 -5.75 8.23 -10.13
N PHE A 380 -6.31 7.09 -9.71
CA PHE A 380 -6.55 5.95 -10.59
C PHE A 380 -7.52 6.31 -11.72
N ARG A 381 -8.73 6.79 -11.40
CA ARG A 381 -9.80 7.05 -12.40
C ARG A 381 -9.48 8.13 -13.43
N THR A 382 -8.56 9.06 -13.13
CA THR A 382 -8.25 10.20 -14.01
C THR A 382 -6.89 10.11 -14.71
N LYS A 383 -5.99 9.22 -14.26
CA LYS A 383 -4.61 9.10 -14.78
C LYS A 383 -4.08 7.65 -14.88
N GLY A 384 -4.85 6.64 -14.46
CA GLY A 384 -4.41 5.22 -14.40
C GLY A 384 -3.21 4.97 -13.48
N ILE A 385 -3.04 5.84 -12.48
CA ILE A 385 -1.94 5.77 -11.50
C ILE A 385 -2.35 4.87 -10.35
N ILE A 386 -1.59 3.79 -10.16
CA ILE A 386 -1.92 2.75 -9.18
C ILE A 386 -1.19 3.06 -7.87
N SER A 387 -1.89 3.00 -6.73
CA SER A 387 -1.28 3.30 -5.43
C SER A 387 -1.12 2.06 -4.56
N THR A 388 0.05 1.88 -3.94
CA THR A 388 0.36 0.79 -3.00
C THR A 388 0.41 1.31 -1.57
N LEU A 389 -0.37 0.66 -0.70
CA LEU A 389 -0.85 1.28 0.54
C LEU A 389 -0.62 0.32 1.69
N ALA A 390 0.13 0.74 2.71
CA ALA A 390 0.43 -0.13 3.85
C ALA A 390 -0.84 -0.41 4.69
N ALA A 391 -1.28 -1.68 4.76
CA ALA A 391 -2.55 -2.06 5.40
C ALA A 391 -2.68 -1.64 6.88
N GLY A 392 -1.55 -1.54 7.59
CA GLY A 392 -1.47 -1.15 8.99
C GLY A 392 -0.78 -2.20 9.88
N ASN A 393 -0.38 -1.80 11.08
CA ASN A 393 0.37 -2.64 12.02
C ASN A 393 -0.38 -2.85 13.36
N LEU A 394 -1.72 -2.87 13.29
CA LEU A 394 -2.61 -2.92 14.46
C LEU A 394 -3.00 -4.34 14.88
N GLY A 395 -2.80 -5.34 14.00
CA GLY A 395 -3.07 -6.76 14.27
C GLY A 395 -2.43 -7.25 15.57
N GLY A 396 -3.17 -8.02 16.36
CA GLY A 396 -2.68 -8.62 17.61
C GLY A 396 -2.37 -7.64 18.75
N ARG A 397 -2.53 -6.31 18.56
CA ARG A 397 -2.20 -5.28 19.57
C ARG A 397 -3.27 -5.07 20.63
N SER A 398 -4.40 -5.77 20.55
CA SER A 398 -5.62 -5.50 21.35
C SER A 398 -6.13 -4.06 21.20
N LYS A 399 -5.87 -3.42 20.05
CA LYS A 399 -6.26 -2.05 19.75
C LYS A 399 -7.57 -1.93 18.96
N HIS A 400 -8.09 -3.06 18.49
CA HIS A 400 -9.41 -3.17 17.88
C HIS A 400 -10.34 -3.95 18.82
N ALA A 401 -11.63 -3.62 18.80
CA ALA A 401 -12.70 -4.39 19.42
C ALA A 401 -13.98 -4.30 18.60
N HIS A 402 -14.68 -5.42 18.47
CA HIS A 402 -15.84 -5.61 17.58
C HIS A 402 -17.05 -6.09 18.38
N MET A 403 -18.26 -5.65 18.01
CA MET A 403 -19.51 -5.97 18.72
C MET A 403 -20.73 -5.99 17.78
N ASP A 404 -21.38 -7.14 17.63
CA ASP A 404 -22.75 -7.21 17.09
C ASP A 404 -23.78 -6.83 18.17
N ILE A 405 -24.68 -5.91 17.85
CA ILE A 405 -25.66 -5.36 18.80
C ILE A 405 -27.05 -5.37 18.18
N GLY A 406 -27.88 -6.34 18.60
CA GLY A 406 -29.26 -6.45 18.15
C GLY A 406 -30.19 -5.38 18.70
N PRO A 407 -31.38 -5.20 18.11
CA PRO A 407 -32.37 -4.21 18.53
C PRO A 407 -32.75 -4.34 20.01
N GLY A 408 -32.88 -3.22 20.71
CA GLY A 408 -33.17 -3.14 22.14
C GLY A 408 -32.08 -3.70 23.07
N SER A 409 -30.82 -3.73 22.62
CA SER A 409 -29.69 -4.38 23.32
C SER A 409 -28.50 -3.45 23.58
N LEU A 410 -27.51 -3.96 24.32
CA LEU A 410 -26.27 -3.27 24.69
C LEU A 410 -25.07 -4.16 24.35
N GLY A 411 -24.11 -3.61 23.60
CA GLY A 411 -22.76 -4.15 23.45
C GLY A 411 -21.80 -3.51 24.46
N SER A 412 -20.77 -4.25 24.87
CA SER A 412 -19.75 -3.78 25.83
C SER A 412 -18.34 -4.26 25.46
N ALA A 413 -17.36 -3.36 25.50
CA ALA A 413 -15.93 -3.63 25.36
C ALA A 413 -15.14 -3.02 26.54
N GLY A 414 -14.39 -3.82 27.28
CA GLY A 414 -13.52 -3.33 28.36
C GLY A 414 -12.31 -2.59 27.79
N LEU A 415 -12.01 -1.39 28.31
CA LEU A 415 -10.97 -0.49 27.81
C LEU A 415 -9.91 -0.21 28.91
N SER A 416 -8.64 -0.42 28.62
CA SER A 416 -7.51 -0.17 29.53
C SER A 416 -6.88 1.18 29.22
N VAL A 417 -7.16 2.18 30.05
CA VAL A 417 -6.61 3.55 29.94
C VAL A 417 -5.44 3.73 30.91
N SER A 418 -4.28 4.19 30.43
CA SER A 418 -3.06 4.39 31.22
C SER A 418 -2.32 5.64 30.79
N ASN A 419 -2.74 6.80 31.31
CA ASN A 419 -2.19 8.13 31.04
C ASN A 419 -1.95 8.37 29.52
N PRO A 420 -3.00 8.34 28.68
CA PRO A 420 -2.88 8.65 27.25
C PRO A 420 -2.29 10.05 27.03
N GLY A 421 -1.44 10.17 26.01
CA GLY A 421 -0.84 11.44 25.61
C GLY A 421 -1.74 12.27 24.70
N GLN A 422 -1.29 13.47 24.35
CA GLN A 422 -1.91 14.26 23.28
C GLN A 422 -1.98 13.44 21.97
N PHE A 423 -3.07 13.62 21.22
CA PHE A 423 -3.42 12.85 20.01
C PHE A 423 -3.77 11.37 20.22
N SER A 424 -3.95 10.93 21.47
CA SER A 424 -4.66 9.66 21.74
C SER A 424 -6.14 9.82 21.43
N PHE A 425 -6.75 8.81 20.83
CA PHE A 425 -8.19 8.79 20.52
C PHE A 425 -8.80 7.40 20.61
N LEU A 426 -10.10 7.38 20.88
CA LEU A 426 -10.99 6.27 20.62
C LEU A 426 -11.84 6.64 19.40
N ASN A 427 -11.86 5.79 18.36
CA ASN A 427 -12.75 5.91 17.20
C ASN A 427 -13.77 4.76 17.26
N VAL A 428 -15.05 5.04 17.06
CA VAL A 428 -16.15 4.06 17.09
C VAL A 428 -16.95 4.21 15.79
N LEU A 429 -17.07 3.12 15.05
CA LEU A 429 -17.65 3.07 13.70
C LEU A 429 -18.76 2.01 13.63
N TRP A 430 -19.86 2.34 12.95
CA TRP A 430 -20.96 1.40 12.65
C TRP A 430 -21.79 1.90 11.46
N LYS A 431 -22.66 1.06 10.88
CA LYS A 431 -23.77 1.51 10.02
C LYS A 431 -25.10 1.35 10.75
N SER A 432 -26.04 2.27 10.51
CA SER A 432 -27.42 2.23 11.03
C SER A 432 -28.35 3.09 10.18
N SER A 433 -29.56 2.56 9.95
CA SER A 433 -30.61 3.18 9.13
C SER A 433 -31.45 4.23 9.86
N ASP A 434 -31.67 4.08 11.18
CA ASP A 434 -32.42 5.04 12.01
C ASP A 434 -31.53 5.97 12.85
N GLN A 435 -30.28 5.56 13.08
CA GLN A 435 -29.22 6.35 13.70
C GLN A 435 -29.54 6.76 15.15
N ASP A 436 -30.24 5.92 15.92
CA ASP A 436 -30.67 6.23 17.29
C ASP A 436 -29.73 5.73 18.42
N GLU A 437 -28.58 5.14 18.05
CA GLU A 437 -27.60 4.57 18.99
C GLU A 437 -27.02 5.60 19.98
N HIS A 438 -26.57 5.11 21.13
CA HIS A 438 -25.76 5.88 22.08
C HIS A 438 -24.40 5.21 22.30
N VAL A 439 -23.34 6.04 22.29
CA VAL A 439 -21.99 5.64 22.73
C VAL A 439 -21.80 6.13 24.17
N ILE A 440 -21.44 5.22 25.08
CA ILE A 440 -21.38 5.45 26.52
C ILE A 440 -20.00 5.05 27.06
N LEU A 441 -19.34 5.95 27.79
CA LEU A 441 -18.07 5.67 28.46
C LEU A 441 -18.28 5.44 29.97
N VAL A 442 -17.94 4.27 30.47
CA VAL A 442 -18.06 3.92 31.89
C VAL A 442 -16.70 4.02 32.57
N SER A 443 -16.60 4.89 33.58
CA SER A 443 -15.35 5.18 34.28
C SER A 443 -14.91 4.02 35.20
N PRO A 444 -13.66 4.03 35.72
CA PRO A 444 -13.17 3.03 36.66
C PRO A 444 -13.83 3.09 38.06
N GLN A 445 -14.83 3.97 38.21
CA GLN A 445 -15.66 4.16 39.40
C GLN A 445 -17.13 3.76 39.14
N ASP A 446 -17.41 3.07 38.03
CA ASP A 446 -18.74 2.69 37.55
C ASP A 446 -19.68 3.90 37.34
N VAL A 447 -19.13 5.03 36.87
CA VAL A 447 -19.90 6.22 36.44
C VAL A 447 -20.06 6.17 34.93
N GLU A 448 -21.31 6.10 34.47
CA GLU A 448 -21.70 6.13 33.05
C GLU A 448 -21.70 7.57 32.51
N ILE A 449 -21.04 7.78 31.37
CA ILE A 449 -20.97 9.05 30.63
C ILE A 449 -21.54 8.79 29.23
N ASP A 450 -22.83 9.04 29.08
CA ASP A 450 -23.55 8.97 27.80
C ASP A 450 -23.18 10.17 26.93
N LEU A 451 -22.69 9.92 25.70
CA LEU A 451 -22.38 10.98 24.74
C LEU A 451 -23.64 11.54 24.07
N GLY A 452 -24.76 10.81 24.11
CA GLY A 452 -26.06 11.17 23.56
C GLY A 452 -26.44 10.37 22.30
N ALA A 453 -27.73 10.37 21.98
CA ALA A 453 -28.28 9.71 20.80
C ALA A 453 -27.62 10.25 19.52
N PHE A 454 -27.12 9.36 18.67
CA PHE A 454 -26.29 9.72 17.53
C PHE A 454 -27.01 10.66 16.55
N SER A 455 -28.28 10.41 16.25
CA SER A 455 -29.18 11.30 15.49
C SER A 455 -29.28 12.75 16.01
N SER A 456 -28.97 12.98 17.29
CA SER A 456 -28.96 14.30 17.95
C SER A 456 -27.57 14.95 18.05
N ILE A 457 -26.47 14.17 17.97
CA ILE A 457 -25.10 14.69 18.03
C ILE A 457 -24.38 14.73 16.67
N ARG A 458 -24.79 13.93 15.67
CA ARG A 458 -24.19 13.90 14.33
C ARG A 458 -24.09 15.30 13.69
N GLY A 459 -22.98 15.57 13.03
CA GLY A 459 -22.63 16.89 12.47
C GLY A 459 -22.15 17.92 13.50
N ASN A 460 -21.86 17.52 14.75
CA ASN A 460 -21.37 18.43 15.80
C ASN A 460 -20.01 17.97 16.36
N ALA A 461 -19.24 18.96 16.82
CA ALA A 461 -18.05 18.76 17.63
C ALA A 461 -18.19 19.54 18.95
N TYR A 462 -17.88 18.92 20.09
CA TYR A 462 -18.06 19.51 21.42
C TYR A 462 -16.99 19.08 22.42
N LEU A 463 -16.84 19.88 23.48
CA LEU A 463 -16.00 19.54 24.62
C LEU A 463 -16.78 18.66 25.60
N LEU A 464 -16.25 17.49 25.89
CA LEU A 464 -16.60 16.67 27.04
C LEU A 464 -15.74 17.13 28.22
N ASP A 465 -16.35 17.63 29.30
CA ASP A 465 -15.69 18.18 30.49
C ASP A 465 -16.26 17.52 31.76
N GLU A 466 -15.89 16.26 31.97
CA GLU A 466 -16.41 15.40 33.04
C GLU A 466 -15.31 15.02 34.06
N GLU A 467 -15.70 14.62 35.27
CA GLU A 467 -14.79 14.33 36.40
C GLU A 467 -13.70 13.28 36.07
N TYR A 468 -13.95 12.41 35.07
CA TYR A 468 -13.06 11.31 34.68
C TYR A 468 -12.43 11.47 33.30
N ILE A 469 -12.91 12.40 32.48
CA ILE A 469 -12.45 12.61 31.11
C ILE A 469 -12.72 14.05 30.64
N GLN A 470 -11.67 14.68 30.12
CA GLN A 470 -11.72 15.95 29.41
C GLN A 470 -11.20 15.71 28.00
N ALA A 471 -12.07 15.80 27.00
CA ALA A 471 -11.81 15.39 25.61
C ALA A 471 -12.63 16.21 24.62
N TYR A 472 -12.26 16.23 23.34
CA TYR A 472 -13.21 16.58 22.28
C TYR A 472 -13.95 15.34 21.80
N VAL A 473 -15.23 15.50 21.52
CA VAL A 473 -16.09 14.50 20.86
C VAL A 473 -16.48 15.05 19.50
N PHE A 474 -16.35 14.22 18.47
CA PHE A 474 -16.78 14.49 17.10
C PHE A 474 -17.75 13.37 16.70
N ALA A 475 -18.88 13.73 16.08
CA ALA A 475 -19.87 12.77 15.61
C ALA A 475 -20.22 13.07 14.15
N ASP A 476 -19.88 12.17 13.22
CA ASP A 476 -19.94 12.40 11.77
C ASP A 476 -20.55 11.20 11.04
N VAL A 477 -21.05 11.40 9.82
CA VAL A 477 -21.52 10.31 8.92
C VAL A 477 -20.75 10.38 7.61
N SER A 478 -20.28 9.23 7.14
CA SER A 478 -19.50 9.09 5.91
C SER A 478 -20.36 9.20 4.64
N ILE A 479 -19.74 9.38 3.47
CA ILE A 479 -20.47 9.33 2.20
C ILE A 479 -21.00 7.92 1.86
N LYS A 480 -20.52 6.88 2.56
CA LYS A 480 -21.00 5.49 2.48
C LYS A 480 -21.75 5.07 3.76
N GLY A 481 -22.46 6.00 4.40
CA GLY A 481 -23.39 5.71 5.50
C GLY A 481 -22.77 5.25 6.82
N THR A 482 -21.44 5.24 6.95
CA THR A 482 -20.75 4.87 8.19
C THR A 482 -20.88 5.99 9.21
N ASN A 483 -21.56 5.71 10.31
CA ASN A 483 -21.65 6.55 11.49
C ASN A 483 -20.32 6.48 12.26
N ARG A 484 -19.85 7.62 12.76
CA ARG A 484 -18.59 7.73 13.49
C ARG A 484 -18.72 8.57 14.74
N VAL A 485 -18.14 8.08 15.85
CA VAL A 485 -17.88 8.88 17.05
C VAL A 485 -16.40 8.79 17.43
N ILE A 486 -15.70 9.92 17.43
CA ILE A 486 -14.31 10.05 17.90
C ILE A 486 -14.28 10.76 19.25
N VAL A 487 -13.55 10.20 20.22
CA VAL A 487 -13.23 10.83 21.51
C VAL A 487 -11.72 11.06 21.60
N GLN A 488 -11.26 12.32 21.62
CA GLN A 488 -9.85 12.68 21.42
C GLN A 488 -9.24 13.58 22.53
N ILE A 489 -8.03 13.20 22.96
CA ILE A 489 -7.16 14.00 23.84
C ILE A 489 -6.35 14.99 22.98
N ALA A 490 -7.01 16.04 22.51
CA ALA A 490 -6.44 16.98 21.53
C ALA A 490 -5.43 17.99 22.10
N THR A 491 -5.41 18.25 23.41
CA THR A 491 -4.55 19.26 24.04
C THR A 491 -3.80 18.73 25.26
N ASN A 492 -2.81 19.48 25.75
CA ASN A 492 -2.08 19.17 26.99
C ASN A 492 -2.89 19.50 28.28
N GLU A 493 -4.07 20.09 28.15
CA GLU A 493 -4.99 20.35 29.27
C GLU A 493 -6.07 19.25 29.38
N HIS A 494 -6.33 18.52 28.28
CA HIS A 494 -7.20 17.34 28.26
C HIS A 494 -6.61 16.18 29.06
N GLN A 495 -7.47 15.39 29.72
CA GLN A 495 -7.08 14.29 30.60
C GLN A 495 -8.04 13.12 30.47
N TRP A 496 -7.54 11.89 30.62
CA TRP A 496 -8.36 10.68 30.71
C TRP A 496 -7.87 9.86 31.91
N ASN A 497 -8.73 9.68 32.92
CA ASN A 497 -8.30 9.04 34.16
C ASN A 497 -7.85 7.59 33.94
N THR A 498 -6.68 7.25 34.51
CA THR A 498 -6.07 5.92 34.38
C THR A 498 -6.89 4.87 35.13
N GLY A 499 -7.21 3.76 34.46
CA GLY A 499 -7.93 2.63 35.04
C GLY A 499 -8.52 1.68 34.00
N ALA A 500 -9.35 0.74 34.48
CA ALA A 500 -10.20 -0.07 33.62
C ALA A 500 -11.53 0.68 33.42
N TRP A 501 -11.82 1.02 32.16
CA TRP A 501 -13.06 1.60 31.68
C TRP A 501 -13.90 0.53 30.98
N ARG A 502 -15.15 0.84 30.66
CA ARG A 502 -15.98 0.10 29.70
C ARG A 502 -16.45 1.07 28.62
N LEU A 503 -16.31 0.69 27.35
CA LEU A 503 -17.04 1.27 26.24
C LEU A 503 -18.33 0.47 26.11
N ASP A 504 -19.46 1.16 26.16
CA ASP A 504 -20.80 0.60 26.01
C ASP A 504 -21.46 1.26 24.79
N VAL A 505 -22.18 0.48 24.00
CA VAL A 505 -22.96 1.00 22.86
C VAL A 505 -24.35 0.37 22.91
N THR A 506 -25.40 1.20 23.04
CA THR A 506 -26.78 0.73 22.99
C THR A 506 -27.35 0.89 21.59
N ASN A 507 -28.10 -0.12 21.16
CA ASN A 507 -28.99 -0.08 20.00
C ASN A 507 -30.45 -0.12 20.51
N PRO A 508 -31.13 1.04 20.63
CA PRO A 508 -32.49 1.13 21.15
C PRO A 508 -33.59 0.46 20.29
N GLU A 509 -33.72 0.82 19.00
CA GLU A 509 -34.68 0.21 18.07
C GLU A 509 -33.99 -0.46 16.87
N GLY A 510 -34.13 0.02 15.63
CA GLY A 510 -33.32 -0.41 14.47
C GLY A 510 -33.25 -1.89 14.05
N GLU A 511 -32.28 -2.16 13.18
CA GLU A 511 -31.75 -3.47 12.78
C GLU A 511 -30.71 -4.01 13.79
N THR A 512 -30.04 -5.13 13.49
CA THR A 512 -28.79 -5.48 14.19
C THR A 512 -27.65 -4.69 13.58
N ILE A 513 -26.99 -3.84 14.37
CA ILE A 513 -25.78 -3.13 13.97
C ILE A 513 -24.54 -3.96 14.31
N SER A 514 -23.45 -3.74 13.58
CA SER A 514 -22.12 -4.22 13.94
C SER A 514 -21.20 -3.01 14.17
N VAL A 515 -20.37 -3.06 15.21
CA VAL A 515 -19.67 -1.88 15.76
C VAL A 515 -18.19 -2.17 15.97
N ASP A 516 -17.35 -1.46 15.21
CA ASP A 516 -15.89 -1.55 15.24
C ASP A 516 -15.26 -0.37 15.99
N CYS A 517 -14.32 -0.67 16.89
CA CYS A 517 -13.80 0.28 17.87
C CYS A 517 -12.25 0.27 17.89
N TYR A 518 -11.63 1.44 17.66
CA TYR A 518 -10.17 1.58 17.50
C TYR A 518 -9.55 2.47 18.58
N ALA A 519 -8.51 1.96 19.23
CA ALA A 519 -7.82 2.61 20.35
C ALA A 519 -6.40 3.07 19.95
N TRP A 520 -6.23 4.37 19.67
CA TRP A 520 -4.93 4.97 19.36
C TRP A 520 -4.35 5.77 20.53
N ASP A 521 -3.04 5.68 20.71
CA ASP A 521 -2.27 6.34 21.78
C ASP A 521 -0.89 6.81 21.29
N ASN A 522 -0.79 7.11 19.99
CA ASN A 522 0.46 7.44 19.29
C ASN A 522 1.55 6.36 19.40
N ASN A 523 1.17 5.09 19.59
CA ASN A 523 2.11 3.97 19.69
C ASN A 523 1.51 2.62 19.23
N TRP A 524 2.10 2.02 18.20
CA TRP A 524 1.77 0.66 17.73
C TRP A 524 1.84 -0.41 18.83
N GLY A 525 2.61 -0.20 19.90
CA GLY A 525 2.78 -1.14 21.00
C GLY A 525 1.60 -1.32 21.96
N GLY A 526 0.54 -0.49 21.90
CA GLY A 526 -0.65 -0.63 22.76
C GLY A 526 -0.37 -0.41 24.25
N THR A 527 0.34 0.68 24.55
CA THR A 527 0.90 0.96 25.89
C THR A 527 -0.07 1.68 26.84
N ASN A 528 -0.81 2.65 26.32
CA ASN A 528 -1.60 3.62 27.10
C ASN A 528 -3.11 3.51 26.79
N LEU A 529 -3.48 3.07 25.58
CA LEU A 529 -4.87 2.80 25.19
C LEU A 529 -4.96 1.48 24.39
N ARG A 530 -5.77 0.55 24.91
CA ARG A 530 -6.11 -0.76 24.29
C ARG A 530 -7.36 -1.36 24.92
N PHE A 531 -8.02 -2.27 24.23
CA PHE A 531 -9.13 -3.07 24.77
C PHE A 531 -8.64 -4.26 25.62
N THR A 532 -9.57 -4.85 26.36
CA THR A 532 -9.37 -5.99 27.28
C THR A 532 -10.47 -7.06 27.21
N SER A 533 -11.58 -6.77 26.52
CA SER A 533 -12.58 -7.76 26.07
C SER A 533 -13.01 -7.39 24.65
N SER A 534 -13.75 -8.29 24.00
CA SER A 534 -14.36 -8.02 22.67
C SER A 534 -13.30 -7.73 21.59
N ILE A 535 -12.07 -8.20 21.79
CA ILE A 535 -10.91 -7.95 20.92
C ILE A 535 -11.02 -8.84 19.68
N GLU A 536 -11.02 -8.19 18.52
CA GLU A 536 -11.09 -8.79 17.19
C GLU A 536 -9.80 -8.48 16.41
N ASN A 537 -9.48 -9.22 15.35
CA ASN A 537 -8.30 -8.95 14.50
C ASN A 537 -8.60 -8.85 13.00
N THR A 538 -9.81 -9.17 12.57
CA THR A 538 -10.40 -8.68 11.30
C THR A 538 -10.80 -7.21 11.44
N CYS A 539 -11.19 -6.58 10.32
CA CYS A 539 -11.54 -5.15 10.25
C CYS A 539 -10.41 -4.23 10.76
N THR A 540 -9.14 -4.62 10.60
CA THR A 540 -7.98 -3.86 11.14
C THR A 540 -7.21 -3.07 10.08
N LEU A 541 -7.68 -3.04 8.83
CA LEU A 541 -7.17 -2.16 7.77
C LEU A 541 -7.24 -0.68 8.17
N SER A 542 -6.45 0.17 7.52
CA SER A 542 -6.34 1.60 7.83
C SER A 542 -6.15 2.44 6.58
N SER A 543 -6.79 3.62 6.54
CA SER A 543 -6.60 4.61 5.47
C SER A 543 -5.13 5.06 5.43
N PRO A 544 -4.48 5.23 4.25
CA PRO A 544 -5.06 5.18 2.90
C PRO A 544 -5.41 3.77 2.38
N GLY A 545 -4.94 2.69 3.02
CA GLY A 545 -5.17 1.29 2.62
C GLY A 545 -6.62 0.79 2.71
N THR A 546 -7.59 1.68 2.87
CA THR A 546 -9.03 1.40 2.76
C THR A 546 -9.65 1.94 1.46
N SER A 547 -8.87 2.63 0.62
CA SER A 547 -9.24 3.09 -0.74
C SER A 547 -9.89 2.02 -1.62
N ASP A 548 -10.88 2.43 -2.44
CA ASP A 548 -11.60 1.55 -3.36
C ASP A 548 -10.68 1.00 -4.47
N LEU A 549 -9.94 1.88 -5.17
CA LEU A 549 -9.04 1.52 -6.28
C LEU A 549 -7.55 1.59 -5.88
N GLY A 550 -7.27 1.36 -4.60
CA GLY A 550 -5.93 1.25 -4.05
C GLY A 550 -5.53 -0.20 -3.78
N VAL A 551 -4.25 -0.53 -3.97
CA VAL A 551 -3.71 -1.85 -3.62
C VAL A 551 -3.26 -1.82 -2.15
N CYS A 552 -4.04 -2.47 -1.29
CA CYS A 552 -3.78 -2.59 0.13
C CYS A 552 -2.81 -3.74 0.40
N VAL A 553 -1.70 -3.48 1.11
CA VAL A 553 -0.59 -4.43 1.23
C VAL A 553 -0.40 -4.92 2.67
N THR A 554 -0.62 -6.22 2.89
CA THR A 554 -0.40 -6.91 4.16
C THR A 554 1.03 -7.44 4.26
N SER A 555 1.52 -7.60 5.49
CA SER A 555 2.90 -8.03 5.76
C SER A 555 2.98 -9.55 5.85
N TYR A 556 3.73 -10.16 4.95
CA TYR A 556 4.17 -11.55 5.00
C TYR A 556 5.51 -11.69 5.75
N ASP A 557 5.67 -12.80 6.47
CA ASP A 557 6.89 -13.17 7.20
C ASP A 557 7.48 -14.46 6.62
N GLU A 558 8.51 -14.31 5.78
CA GLU A 558 9.31 -15.40 5.20
C GLU A 558 9.84 -16.37 6.26
N GLY A 559 10.13 -15.88 7.47
CA GLY A 559 10.67 -16.68 8.57
C GLY A 559 9.68 -17.66 9.21
N THR A 560 8.37 -17.40 9.07
CA THR A 560 7.30 -18.31 9.54
C THR A 560 6.43 -18.86 8.41
N GLY A 561 6.53 -18.33 7.19
CA GLY A 561 5.69 -18.71 6.05
C GLY A 561 4.24 -18.28 6.22
N GLN A 562 3.98 -17.15 6.91
CA GLN A 562 2.64 -16.70 7.31
C GLN A 562 2.53 -15.17 7.27
N ILE A 563 1.29 -14.65 7.26
CA ILE A 563 1.02 -13.22 7.49
C ILE A 563 1.47 -12.83 8.90
N SER A 564 2.32 -11.81 8.98
CA SER A 564 2.90 -11.30 10.21
C SER A 564 1.83 -11.03 11.26
N PHE A 565 2.09 -11.43 12.51
CA PHE A 565 1.13 -11.29 13.62
C PHE A 565 0.61 -9.85 13.82
N THR A 566 1.45 -8.86 13.50
CA THR A 566 1.13 -7.44 13.62
C THR A 566 0.45 -6.86 12.39
N SER A 567 0.43 -7.55 11.24
CA SER A 567 -0.24 -7.07 10.04
C SER A 567 -1.72 -6.89 10.33
N SER A 568 -2.23 -5.74 9.92
CA SER A 568 -3.65 -5.51 9.70
C SER A 568 -4.23 -6.45 8.65
N ARG A 569 -5.55 -6.66 8.74
CA ARG A 569 -6.32 -7.68 8.03
C ARG A 569 -7.70 -7.17 7.67
N GLY A 570 -8.25 -7.71 6.59
CA GLY A 570 -9.61 -7.50 6.12
C GLY A 570 -10.70 -8.04 7.06
N PRO A 571 -11.98 -7.91 6.68
CA PRO A 571 -12.44 -7.17 5.51
C PRO A 571 -12.26 -5.65 5.71
N ARG A 572 -12.68 -4.84 4.74
CA ARG A 572 -12.94 -3.43 5.03
C ARG A 572 -14.21 -3.33 5.89
N ILE A 573 -14.37 -2.26 6.69
CA ILE A 573 -15.45 -2.14 7.69
C ILE A 573 -16.88 -2.05 7.09
N ASP A 574 -16.99 -1.94 5.77
CA ASP A 574 -18.24 -1.95 4.99
C ASP A 574 -18.44 -3.23 4.16
N ASP A 575 -17.62 -4.27 4.41
CA ASP A 575 -17.54 -5.57 3.71
C ASP A 575 -17.33 -5.49 2.17
N MET A 576 -17.00 -4.31 1.63
CA MET A 576 -16.76 -4.15 0.20
C MET A 576 -15.45 -4.83 -0.25
N PRO A 577 -15.43 -5.50 -1.42
CA PRO A 577 -14.23 -6.14 -1.94
C PRO A 577 -13.19 -5.07 -2.33
N ILE A 578 -11.98 -5.15 -1.80
CA ILE A 578 -10.85 -4.32 -2.23
C ILE A 578 -9.62 -5.19 -2.51
N THR A 579 -8.72 -4.72 -3.37
CA THR A 579 -7.50 -5.45 -3.73
C THR A 579 -6.49 -5.45 -2.60
N ILE A 580 -6.56 -6.51 -1.78
CA ILE A 580 -5.58 -6.84 -0.75
C ILE A 580 -4.52 -7.78 -1.35
N ILE A 581 -3.24 -7.52 -1.10
CA ILE A 581 -2.09 -8.31 -1.54
C ILE A 581 -1.13 -8.50 -0.36
N ALA A 582 -0.58 -9.69 -0.17
CA ALA A 582 0.50 -9.92 0.79
C ALA A 582 1.87 -9.68 0.15
N ALA A 583 2.81 -9.08 0.88
CA ALA A 583 4.20 -8.95 0.42
C ALA A 583 5.18 -9.01 1.60
N PRO A 584 6.47 -9.37 1.38
CA PRO A 584 7.45 -9.49 2.45
C PRO A 584 7.61 -8.21 3.27
N GLY A 585 7.40 -8.32 4.58
CA GLY A 585 7.45 -7.18 5.50
C GLY A 585 8.06 -7.50 6.86
N SER A 586 8.75 -8.64 7.01
CA SER A 586 9.35 -9.09 8.26
C SER A 586 10.88 -8.92 8.21
N ASP A 587 11.42 -8.09 9.10
CA ASP A 587 12.86 -7.87 9.32
C ASP A 587 13.69 -7.57 8.04
N ILE A 588 13.07 -6.90 7.05
CA ILE A 588 13.63 -6.59 5.73
C ILE A 588 14.86 -5.68 5.85
N LEU A 589 16.04 -6.16 5.45
CA LEU A 589 17.29 -5.39 5.35
C LEU A 589 17.27 -4.52 4.08
N ALA A 590 17.25 -3.20 4.21
CA ALA A 590 17.37 -2.26 3.09
C ALA A 590 18.08 -0.97 3.53
N ALA A 591 18.24 0.01 2.63
CA ALA A 591 19.10 1.17 2.84
C ALA A 591 18.79 2.00 4.10
N TYR A 592 19.85 2.50 4.74
CA TYR A 592 19.82 3.38 5.90
C TYR A 592 20.53 4.71 5.57
N PRO A 593 20.11 5.87 6.11
CA PRO A 593 20.73 7.17 5.81
C PRO A 593 22.07 7.36 6.54
N SER A 594 23.07 6.53 6.26
CA SER A 594 24.44 6.59 6.77
C SER A 594 25.41 5.87 5.82
N LEU A 595 26.65 6.34 5.73
CA LEU A 595 27.70 5.68 4.93
C LEU A 595 28.57 4.72 5.77
N ASN A 596 28.61 4.90 7.10
CA ASN A 596 29.28 3.99 8.04
C ASN A 596 28.40 2.78 8.42
N THR A 597 27.16 2.71 7.91
CA THR A 597 26.21 1.61 8.08
C THR A 597 25.17 1.72 6.98
N LEU A 598 25.41 1.12 5.80
CA LEU A 598 24.55 1.30 4.62
C LEU A 598 23.17 0.64 4.78
N TRP A 599 23.05 -0.36 5.65
CA TRP A 599 21.89 -1.27 5.67
C TRP A 599 21.24 -1.37 7.06
N THR A 600 19.91 -1.50 7.12
CA THR A 600 19.18 -1.74 8.37
C THR A 600 17.93 -2.59 8.17
N GLN A 601 17.56 -3.39 9.18
CA GLN A 601 16.35 -4.22 9.16
C GLN A 601 15.15 -3.44 9.71
N ARG A 602 14.00 -3.53 9.03
CA ARG A 602 12.71 -2.99 9.50
C ARG A 602 11.55 -3.95 9.19
N SER A 603 10.50 -3.87 9.99
CA SER A 603 9.40 -4.85 10.00
C SER A 603 8.04 -4.15 10.13
N GLY A 604 7.11 -4.50 9.25
CA GLY A 604 5.74 -3.98 9.17
C GLY A 604 5.24 -3.83 7.72
N THR A 605 3.95 -3.54 7.55
CA THR A 605 3.31 -3.34 6.23
C THR A 605 3.96 -2.21 5.41
N SER A 606 4.63 -1.27 6.06
CA SER A 606 5.43 -0.21 5.44
C SER A 606 6.59 -0.73 4.58
N MET A 607 7.12 -1.92 4.86
CA MET A 607 8.16 -2.61 4.08
C MET A 607 7.55 -3.56 3.05
N ALA A 608 6.31 -4.02 3.26
CA ALA A 608 5.57 -4.84 2.30
C ALA A 608 5.12 -4.03 1.08
N ALA A 609 4.49 -2.86 1.30
CA ALA A 609 3.98 -1.99 0.22
C ALA A 609 4.99 -1.68 -0.92
N PRO A 610 6.27 -1.32 -0.67
CA PRO A 610 7.22 -1.02 -1.74
C PRO A 610 7.65 -2.21 -2.60
N HIS A 611 7.51 -3.46 -2.13
CA HIS A 611 7.72 -4.63 -2.99
C HIS A 611 6.68 -4.63 -4.13
N VAL A 612 5.40 -4.47 -3.77
CA VAL A 612 4.28 -4.38 -4.72
C VAL A 612 4.42 -3.16 -5.63
N ALA A 613 4.93 -2.04 -5.11
CA ALA A 613 5.18 -0.83 -5.92
C ALA A 613 6.20 -1.09 -7.03
N GLY A 614 7.25 -1.86 -6.74
CA GLY A 614 8.22 -2.30 -7.75
C GLY A 614 7.59 -3.26 -8.76
N VAL A 615 6.78 -4.24 -8.33
CA VAL A 615 6.08 -5.13 -9.27
C VAL A 615 5.16 -4.36 -10.22
N LEU A 616 4.42 -3.37 -9.73
CA LEU A 616 3.63 -2.47 -10.59
C LEU A 616 4.49 -1.66 -11.57
N ALA A 617 5.71 -1.27 -11.18
CA ALA A 617 6.65 -0.64 -12.10
C ALA A 617 7.15 -1.62 -13.20
N LEU A 618 7.29 -2.91 -12.91
CA LEU A 618 7.57 -3.94 -13.92
C LEU A 618 6.39 -4.11 -14.89
N LEU A 619 5.16 -4.17 -14.36
CA LEU A 619 3.93 -4.26 -15.16
C LEU A 619 3.74 -3.03 -16.07
N LYS A 620 4.00 -1.82 -15.57
CA LYS A 620 3.97 -0.57 -16.34
C LYS A 620 5.00 -0.53 -17.48
N GLN A 621 6.20 -1.10 -17.29
CA GLN A 621 7.18 -1.25 -18.38
C GLN A 621 6.65 -2.16 -19.50
N VAL A 622 5.94 -3.23 -19.14
CA VAL A 622 5.39 -4.19 -20.11
C VAL A 622 4.20 -3.63 -20.89
N THR A 623 3.31 -2.88 -20.23
CA THR A 623 2.07 -2.39 -20.86
C THR A 623 2.18 -1.03 -21.52
N GLY A 624 2.87 -0.07 -20.90
CA GLY A 624 2.75 1.35 -21.21
C GLY A 624 1.31 1.88 -21.09
N ASN A 625 0.44 1.23 -20.30
CA ASN A 625 -0.99 1.53 -20.24
C ASN A 625 -1.30 2.77 -19.38
N THR A 626 -2.14 3.65 -19.92
CA THR A 626 -2.58 4.90 -19.28
C THR A 626 -3.76 4.73 -18.33
N ASP A 627 -4.42 3.58 -18.33
CA ASP A 627 -5.75 3.43 -17.71
C ASP A 627 -5.73 2.52 -16.47
N GLY A 628 -4.60 1.85 -16.19
CA GLY A 628 -4.30 1.13 -14.95
C GLY A 628 -5.05 -0.20 -14.70
N TRP A 629 -6.24 -0.39 -15.27
CA TRP A 629 -7.08 -1.58 -15.07
C TRP A 629 -6.37 -2.91 -15.38
N LEU A 630 -5.57 -2.94 -16.45
CA LEU A 630 -4.89 -4.14 -16.94
C LEU A 630 -3.77 -4.60 -15.99
N GLU A 631 -2.97 -3.66 -15.48
CA GLU A 631 -1.90 -3.92 -14.51
C GLU A 631 -2.47 -4.23 -13.12
N HIS A 632 -3.56 -3.55 -12.73
CA HIS A 632 -4.25 -3.81 -11.47
C HIS A 632 -4.84 -5.22 -11.41
N THR A 633 -5.49 -5.67 -12.50
CA THR A 633 -6.03 -7.04 -12.60
C THR A 633 -4.95 -8.10 -12.79
N ALA A 634 -3.89 -7.82 -13.57
CA ALA A 634 -2.75 -8.73 -13.70
C ALA A 634 -1.97 -8.91 -12.38
N LEU A 635 -1.88 -7.87 -11.55
CA LEU A 635 -1.32 -7.96 -10.21
C LEU A 635 -2.14 -8.89 -9.30
N SER A 636 -3.46 -8.68 -9.24
CA SER A 636 -4.34 -9.45 -8.34
C SER A 636 -4.53 -10.90 -8.79
N THR A 637 -4.69 -11.15 -10.09
CA THR A 637 -4.75 -12.53 -10.64
C THR A 637 -3.39 -13.23 -10.60
N GLY A 638 -2.29 -12.47 -10.69
CA GLY A 638 -0.93 -12.99 -10.65
C GLY A 638 -0.44 -13.36 -9.25
N ALA A 639 -1.12 -12.95 -8.18
CA ALA A 639 -0.74 -13.30 -6.82
C ALA A 639 -0.88 -14.82 -6.54
N GLY A 640 0.08 -15.36 -5.78
CA GLY A 640 0.03 -16.73 -5.27
C GLY A 640 -0.79 -16.78 -3.99
N GLY A 641 -1.98 -17.37 -4.03
CA GLY A 641 -2.96 -17.36 -2.95
C GLY A 641 -2.54 -18.11 -1.69
N PHE A 642 -3.50 -18.46 -0.83
CA PHE A 642 -3.18 -19.13 0.44
C PHE A 642 -2.56 -20.53 0.25
N SER A 643 -2.96 -21.22 -0.81
CA SER A 643 -2.48 -22.57 -1.19
C SER A 643 -1.83 -22.54 -2.56
N ASP A 644 -2.53 -21.98 -3.55
CA ASP A 644 -2.17 -21.94 -4.96
C ASP A 644 -2.49 -20.55 -5.54
N HIS A 645 -1.86 -20.17 -6.66
CA HIS A 645 -2.34 -19.05 -7.48
C HIS A 645 -3.82 -19.29 -7.88
N TYR A 646 -4.58 -18.22 -8.05
CA TYR A 646 -6.03 -18.25 -8.37
C TYR A 646 -6.97 -18.78 -7.26
N ASP A 647 -6.50 -19.02 -6.03
CA ASP A 647 -7.37 -19.23 -4.85
C ASP A 647 -8.30 -18.02 -4.61
N SER A 648 -9.50 -18.27 -4.06
CA SER A 648 -10.42 -17.19 -3.65
C SER A 648 -9.81 -16.32 -2.53
N PRO A 649 -9.91 -14.99 -2.59
CA PRO A 649 -9.28 -14.11 -1.59
C PRO A 649 -9.72 -14.35 -0.14
N ASP A 650 -8.77 -14.22 0.80
CA ASP A 650 -9.03 -14.26 2.24
C ASP A 650 -8.67 -12.94 2.95
N ASN A 651 -9.27 -12.69 4.11
CA ASN A 651 -9.05 -11.50 4.91
C ASN A 651 -7.60 -11.31 5.43
N SER A 652 -6.74 -12.32 5.38
CA SER A 652 -5.34 -12.24 5.84
C SER A 652 -4.34 -11.99 4.71
N TRP A 653 -4.41 -12.79 3.64
CA TRP A 653 -3.50 -12.75 2.49
C TRP A 653 -4.03 -11.92 1.32
N GLY A 654 -5.32 -11.60 1.32
CA GLY A 654 -5.99 -11.02 0.16
C GLY A 654 -6.02 -12.02 -1.00
N TYR A 655 -5.67 -11.54 -2.19
CA TYR A 655 -5.46 -12.38 -3.38
C TYR A 655 -4.23 -13.28 -3.29
N GLY A 656 -3.33 -13.05 -2.31
CA GLY A 656 -2.13 -13.88 -2.12
C GLY A 656 -0.84 -13.09 -1.96
N LEU A 657 0.27 -13.80 -1.84
CA LEU A 657 1.62 -13.27 -1.95
C LEU A 657 1.86 -12.70 -3.36
N VAL A 658 2.39 -11.48 -3.45
CA VAL A 658 2.73 -10.85 -4.72
C VAL A 658 3.77 -11.66 -5.48
N ASP A 659 3.53 -11.89 -6.77
CA ASP A 659 4.39 -12.66 -7.65
C ASP A 659 4.64 -11.87 -8.95
N ALA A 660 5.82 -11.27 -9.04
CA ALA A 660 6.23 -10.45 -10.18
C ALA A 660 6.18 -11.23 -11.50
N LEU A 661 6.56 -12.50 -11.45
CA LEU A 661 6.68 -13.35 -12.62
C LEU A 661 5.29 -13.70 -13.14
N TRP A 662 4.40 -14.23 -12.30
CA TRP A 662 3.05 -14.56 -12.74
C TRP A 662 2.25 -13.32 -13.19
N SER A 663 2.33 -12.20 -12.48
CA SER A 663 1.68 -10.95 -12.91
C SER A 663 2.16 -10.46 -14.28
N VAL A 664 3.48 -10.50 -14.57
CA VAL A 664 4.01 -10.14 -15.88
C VAL A 664 3.63 -11.17 -16.95
N ARG A 665 3.61 -12.46 -16.62
CA ARG A 665 3.28 -13.55 -17.54
C ARG A 665 1.84 -13.49 -18.06
N HIS A 666 0.90 -12.93 -17.31
CA HIS A 666 -0.48 -12.71 -17.77
C HIS A 666 -0.58 -11.66 -18.89
N LEU A 667 0.44 -10.81 -19.06
CA LEU A 667 0.46 -9.71 -20.03
C LEU A 667 1.36 -9.99 -21.25
N GLN A 668 2.18 -11.05 -21.18
CA GLN A 668 3.13 -11.41 -22.23
C GLN A 668 2.53 -12.26 -23.34
N LYS A 669 3.15 -12.18 -24.52
CA LYS A 669 2.82 -12.99 -25.70
C LYS A 669 4.01 -13.87 -26.04
N TYR A 670 3.73 -15.07 -26.55
CA TYR A 670 4.72 -16.14 -26.73
C TYR A 670 4.96 -16.47 -28.21
N PRO A 671 5.49 -15.55 -29.04
CA PRO A 671 5.75 -15.85 -30.45
C PRO A 671 6.91 -16.86 -30.57
N LEU A 672 6.69 -17.94 -31.31
CA LEU A 672 7.78 -18.88 -31.62
C LEU A 672 8.69 -18.28 -32.70
N THR A 673 9.91 -17.90 -32.31
CA THR A 673 10.93 -17.32 -33.18
C THR A 673 12.08 -18.31 -33.42
N ASN A 674 13.14 -17.87 -34.12
CA ASN A 674 14.37 -18.65 -34.20
C ASN A 674 15.17 -18.66 -32.89
N ASP A 675 14.85 -17.75 -31.97
CA ASP A 675 15.66 -17.42 -30.80
C ASP A 675 14.99 -17.90 -29.49
N THR A 676 13.74 -18.40 -29.53
CA THR A 676 12.98 -18.92 -28.38
C THR A 676 13.69 -20.05 -27.64
N THR A 677 13.91 -19.88 -26.34
CA THR A 677 14.59 -20.78 -25.42
C THR A 677 13.63 -21.33 -24.34
N LEU A 678 14.15 -22.13 -23.40
CA LEU A 678 13.44 -22.45 -22.15
C LEU A 678 13.43 -21.29 -21.15
N GLU A 679 14.33 -20.32 -21.27
CA GLU A 679 14.39 -19.13 -20.40
C GLU A 679 13.18 -18.23 -20.68
N ASP A 680 12.79 -18.08 -21.95
CA ASP A 680 11.54 -17.43 -22.37
C ASP A 680 10.28 -18.10 -21.77
N TRP A 681 10.40 -19.30 -21.18
CA TRP A 681 9.34 -20.11 -20.56
C TRP A 681 9.47 -20.25 -19.02
N ILE A 682 10.37 -19.50 -18.37
CA ILE A 682 10.49 -19.48 -16.89
C ILE A 682 9.15 -19.13 -16.20
N GLY A 683 8.83 -19.81 -15.11
CA GLY A 683 7.52 -19.73 -14.44
C GLY A 683 6.49 -20.76 -14.92
N PHE A 684 6.64 -21.32 -16.14
CA PHE A 684 5.80 -22.45 -16.57
C PHE A 684 6.40 -23.78 -16.10
N ASP A 685 5.77 -24.38 -15.10
CA ASP A 685 6.10 -25.73 -14.67
C ASP A 685 5.74 -26.79 -15.73
N PRO A 686 6.45 -27.94 -15.75
CA PRO A 686 6.07 -29.04 -16.64
C PRO A 686 4.73 -29.65 -16.26
N VAL A 687 3.78 -29.60 -17.20
CA VAL A 687 2.48 -30.29 -17.11
C VAL A 687 2.67 -31.82 -17.08
N VAL A 688 3.79 -32.32 -17.60
CA VAL A 688 4.29 -33.68 -17.38
C VAL A 688 5.80 -33.67 -17.17
N SER A 689 6.29 -34.48 -16.23
CA SER A 689 7.70 -34.88 -16.10
C SER A 689 7.79 -36.41 -16.13
N ASP A 690 8.81 -36.98 -16.78
CA ASP A 690 8.98 -38.42 -16.95
C ASP A 690 10.41 -38.89 -16.56
N PRO A 691 10.58 -40.07 -15.93
CA PRO A 691 11.87 -40.51 -15.40
C PRO A 691 12.76 -41.20 -16.45
N ALA A 692 13.89 -40.57 -16.79
CA ALA A 692 14.91 -41.01 -17.76
C ALA A 692 15.04 -42.53 -17.95
N ASP A 693 14.68 -43.00 -19.16
CA ASP A 693 14.34 -44.40 -19.40
C ASP A 693 15.54 -45.13 -20.06
N SER A 694 16.42 -45.70 -19.23
CA SER A 694 17.79 -46.19 -19.57
C SER A 694 17.97 -47.21 -20.71
N TRP A 695 16.90 -47.60 -21.41
CA TRP A 695 16.92 -48.42 -22.63
C TRP A 695 16.54 -47.65 -23.91
N ILE A 696 16.04 -46.41 -23.77
CA ILE A 696 15.85 -45.43 -24.84
C ILE A 696 17.20 -44.73 -25.08
N ALA A 697 17.34 -44.03 -26.20
CA ALA A 697 18.50 -43.18 -26.46
C ALA A 697 18.18 -41.75 -26.04
N ASP A 698 19.08 -41.11 -25.30
CA ASP A 698 18.90 -39.82 -24.60
C ASP A 698 18.23 -38.71 -25.44
N GLY A 699 18.52 -38.65 -26.75
CA GLY A 699 17.91 -37.72 -27.72
C GLY A 699 16.55 -38.15 -28.31
N LEU A 700 15.88 -39.12 -27.68
CA LEU A 700 14.52 -39.64 -27.97
C LEU A 700 13.77 -39.99 -26.66
N ASP A 701 14.38 -39.73 -25.51
CA ASP A 701 13.93 -40.02 -24.14
C ASP A 701 13.38 -38.71 -23.56
N ILE A 702 12.07 -38.61 -23.42
CA ILE A 702 11.36 -37.41 -22.96
C ILE A 702 11.66 -37.22 -21.47
N ARG A 703 12.05 -36.01 -21.10
CA ARG A 703 12.29 -35.63 -19.70
C ARG A 703 11.11 -34.86 -19.11
N ASP A 704 10.60 -33.89 -19.86
CA ASP A 704 9.49 -33.05 -19.42
C ASP A 704 8.79 -32.32 -20.58
N ILE A 705 7.55 -31.89 -20.33
CA ILE A 705 6.70 -31.16 -21.28
C ILE A 705 6.10 -29.94 -20.58
N ARG A 706 6.43 -28.73 -21.07
CA ARG A 706 5.69 -27.49 -20.76
C ARG A 706 4.68 -27.21 -21.86
N MET A 707 3.57 -26.58 -21.48
CA MET A 707 2.52 -26.12 -22.38
C MET A 707 2.21 -24.66 -22.06
N ILE A 708 2.02 -23.86 -23.12
CA ILE A 708 1.34 -22.57 -23.06
C ILE A 708 0.25 -22.64 -24.14
N ARG A 709 -0.99 -22.27 -23.81
CA ARG A 709 -2.13 -22.40 -24.72
C ARG A 709 -3.03 -21.19 -24.66
N ASN A 710 -3.81 -21.00 -25.72
CA ASN A 710 -4.96 -20.12 -25.75
C ASN A 710 -6.10 -20.83 -26.51
N LEU A 711 -7.23 -20.16 -26.75
CA LEU A 711 -8.34 -20.76 -27.49
C LEU A 711 -7.98 -21.28 -28.89
N SER A 712 -7.00 -20.66 -29.56
CA SER A 712 -6.69 -20.83 -30.99
C SER A 712 -5.35 -21.51 -31.29
N TRP A 713 -4.45 -21.66 -30.32
CA TRP A 713 -3.22 -22.44 -30.46
C TRP A 713 -2.75 -23.06 -29.13
N SER A 714 -1.87 -24.04 -29.22
CA SER A 714 -1.07 -24.57 -28.11
C SER A 714 0.39 -24.66 -28.52
N TYR A 715 1.28 -24.04 -27.74
CA TYR A 715 2.72 -24.28 -27.82
C TYR A 715 3.10 -25.43 -26.89
N PHE A 716 3.99 -26.29 -27.37
CA PHE A 716 4.61 -27.37 -26.62
C PHE A 716 6.12 -27.16 -26.60
N ALA A 717 6.72 -27.15 -25.40
CA ALA A 717 8.16 -27.29 -25.22
C ALA A 717 8.44 -28.68 -24.65
N THR A 718 8.96 -29.59 -25.49
CA THR A 718 9.31 -30.97 -25.09
C THR A 718 10.82 -31.05 -24.89
N SER A 719 11.24 -31.32 -23.65
CA SER A 719 12.64 -31.48 -23.27
C SER A 719 13.05 -32.96 -23.28
N PHE A 720 14.30 -33.22 -23.68
CA PHE A 720 14.90 -34.55 -23.79
C PHE A 720 16.18 -34.65 -22.98
N ASN A 721 16.68 -35.86 -22.74
CA ASN A 721 17.94 -36.06 -21.99
C ASN A 721 19.22 -35.76 -22.82
N ALA A 722 19.13 -35.64 -24.15
CA ALA A 722 20.17 -35.08 -25.00
C ALA A 722 19.61 -34.47 -26.30
N MET A 723 20.50 -34.06 -27.22
CA MET A 723 20.12 -33.41 -28.49
C MET A 723 19.10 -34.23 -29.31
N PRO A 724 17.92 -33.66 -29.64
CA PRO A 724 16.82 -34.44 -30.22
C PRO A 724 17.12 -34.97 -31.62
N ASN A 725 16.99 -36.28 -31.83
CA ASN A 725 17.47 -36.96 -33.03
C ASN A 725 16.35 -37.36 -34.02
N PHE A 726 15.51 -36.38 -34.38
CA PHE A 726 14.35 -36.58 -35.28
C PHE A 726 14.72 -36.51 -36.77
N VAL A 727 15.62 -37.39 -37.21
CA VAL A 727 15.99 -37.59 -38.62
C VAL A 727 15.87 -39.05 -39.04
N SER A 728 15.84 -39.29 -40.36
CA SER A 728 15.59 -40.61 -40.97
C SER A 728 14.25 -41.21 -40.53
N ASP A 729 14.26 -42.30 -39.77
CA ASP A 729 13.06 -43.03 -39.34
C ASP A 729 12.48 -42.51 -38.02
N ASN A 730 13.20 -41.67 -37.27
CA ASN A 730 12.78 -41.17 -35.95
C ASN A 730 11.80 -40.00 -36.06
N VAL A 731 10.78 -40.00 -35.20
CA VAL A 731 9.68 -39.01 -35.20
C VAL A 731 9.24 -38.68 -33.78
N LEU A 732 9.13 -37.39 -33.46
CA LEU A 732 8.33 -36.89 -32.34
C LEU A 732 6.89 -36.71 -32.81
N THR A 733 5.94 -37.31 -32.10
CA THR A 733 4.51 -37.28 -32.41
C THR A 733 3.78 -36.54 -31.30
N ILE A 734 3.01 -35.51 -31.66
CA ILE A 734 2.03 -34.86 -30.78
C ILE A 734 0.64 -35.24 -31.29
N ASP A 735 -0.11 -35.99 -30.49
CA ASP A 735 -1.50 -36.37 -30.74
C ASP A 735 -2.42 -35.47 -29.90
N LEU A 736 -3.44 -34.85 -30.52
CA LEU A 736 -4.45 -34.05 -29.82
C LEU A 736 -5.86 -34.66 -29.91
N ASP A 737 -6.51 -34.68 -28.75
CA ASP A 737 -7.90 -35.03 -28.48
C ASP A 737 -8.64 -33.72 -28.22
N VAL A 738 -9.54 -33.29 -29.12
CA VAL A 738 -10.12 -31.92 -29.09
C VAL A 738 -11.58 -31.88 -28.61
N ASP A 739 -12.18 -33.05 -28.34
CA ASP A 739 -13.51 -33.17 -27.75
C ASP A 739 -13.53 -33.98 -26.44
N SER A 740 -12.33 -34.29 -25.90
CA SER A 740 -12.09 -35.08 -24.69
C SER A 740 -12.77 -36.47 -24.72
N ASN A 741 -13.01 -37.03 -25.91
CA ASN A 741 -13.77 -38.26 -26.11
C ASN A 741 -12.93 -39.35 -26.79
N LEU A 742 -12.48 -40.34 -26.00
CA LEU A 742 -11.71 -41.49 -26.49
C LEU A 742 -12.45 -42.38 -27.53
N GLY A 743 -13.74 -42.14 -27.79
CA GLY A 743 -14.52 -42.77 -28.84
C GLY A 743 -14.41 -42.08 -30.22
N THR A 744 -13.89 -40.87 -30.28
CA THR A 744 -13.54 -40.13 -31.50
C THR A 744 -12.07 -40.39 -31.89
N GLY A 745 -11.64 -39.78 -33.00
CA GLY A 745 -10.24 -39.87 -33.44
C GLY A 745 -9.76 -41.27 -33.81
N LYS A 746 -8.43 -41.43 -33.81
CA LYS A 746 -7.74 -42.72 -33.76
C LYS A 746 -7.08 -42.85 -32.40
N ASN A 747 -7.54 -43.81 -31.59
CA ASN A 747 -7.15 -43.91 -30.17
C ASN A 747 -7.40 -42.59 -29.41
N GLY A 748 -8.50 -41.88 -29.69
CA GLY A 748 -8.82 -40.57 -29.10
C GLY A 748 -8.13 -39.35 -29.74
N ALA A 749 -7.33 -39.50 -30.80
CA ALA A 749 -6.67 -38.37 -31.45
C ALA A 749 -7.39 -37.95 -32.74
N GLU A 750 -7.94 -36.73 -32.79
CA GLU A 750 -8.46 -36.11 -34.01
C GLU A 750 -7.32 -35.51 -34.84
N TYR A 751 -6.24 -35.07 -34.20
CA TYR A 751 -5.10 -34.45 -34.86
C TYR A 751 -3.79 -35.11 -34.44
N GLN A 752 -2.85 -35.16 -35.37
CA GLN A 752 -1.52 -35.75 -35.18
C GLN A 752 -0.48 -34.88 -35.88
N TYR A 753 0.60 -34.53 -35.18
CA TYR A 753 1.68 -33.70 -35.69
C TYR A 753 3.01 -34.41 -35.53
N ASN A 754 3.65 -34.71 -36.66
CA ASN A 754 4.86 -35.53 -36.73
C ASN A 754 6.07 -34.64 -37.08
N VAL A 755 6.97 -34.44 -36.13
CA VAL A 755 8.23 -33.69 -36.33
C VAL A 755 9.33 -34.65 -36.79
N THR A 756 9.85 -34.47 -38.00
CA THR A 756 10.96 -35.28 -38.51
C THR A 756 11.64 -34.65 -39.74
N ASN A 757 12.94 -34.91 -39.92
CA ASN A 757 13.74 -34.55 -41.10
C ASN A 757 13.70 -33.04 -41.48
N GLY A 758 13.56 -32.15 -40.49
CA GLY A 758 13.54 -30.69 -40.72
C GLY A 758 12.16 -30.11 -41.02
N ALA A 759 11.07 -30.83 -40.77
CA ALA A 759 9.70 -30.37 -40.98
C ALA A 759 8.71 -30.96 -39.95
N VAL A 760 7.56 -30.30 -39.78
CA VAL A 760 6.36 -30.91 -39.17
C VAL A 760 5.36 -31.29 -40.26
N TYR A 761 4.79 -32.48 -40.11
CA TYR A 761 3.69 -32.96 -40.93
C TYR A 761 2.45 -33.08 -40.05
N GLY A 762 1.49 -32.17 -40.23
CA GLY A 762 0.20 -32.19 -39.54
C GLY A 762 -0.85 -33.03 -40.27
N TYR A 763 -1.69 -33.74 -39.50
CA TYR A 763 -2.77 -34.58 -40.01
C TYR A 763 -4.06 -34.44 -39.19
N GLN A 764 -5.21 -34.59 -39.84
CA GLN A 764 -6.56 -34.64 -39.26
C GLN A 764 -7.20 -36.01 -39.53
N TRP A 765 -7.97 -36.52 -38.56
CA TRP A 765 -8.67 -37.81 -38.66
C TRP A 765 -9.95 -37.70 -39.50
N SER A 766 -10.00 -38.44 -40.61
CA SER A 766 -11.16 -38.48 -41.52
C SER A 766 -12.26 -39.49 -41.12
N GLY A 767 -12.24 -40.00 -39.88
CA GLY A 767 -13.09 -41.12 -39.45
C GLY A 767 -12.62 -42.50 -39.96
N SER A 768 -11.52 -42.58 -40.71
CA SER A 768 -10.96 -43.86 -41.19
C SER A 768 -9.44 -43.85 -41.44
N SER A 769 -8.87 -42.69 -41.78
CA SER A 769 -7.42 -42.48 -41.87
C SER A 769 -7.04 -41.04 -41.50
N PHE A 770 -5.80 -40.82 -41.07
CA PHE A 770 -5.22 -39.49 -41.00
C PHE A 770 -4.99 -38.92 -42.41
N VAL A 771 -5.34 -37.64 -42.61
CA VAL A 771 -5.23 -36.89 -43.86
C VAL A 771 -4.43 -35.62 -43.59
N SER A 772 -3.46 -35.29 -44.44
CA SER A 772 -2.56 -34.14 -44.23
C SER A 772 -3.31 -32.80 -44.25
N ILE A 773 -2.96 -31.94 -43.30
CA ILE A 773 -3.41 -30.54 -43.18
C ILE A 773 -2.22 -29.59 -43.36
N SER A 774 -2.40 -28.29 -43.07
CA SER A 774 -1.37 -27.25 -43.15
C SER A 774 -0.16 -27.52 -42.24
N THR A 775 0.96 -26.88 -42.58
CA THR A 775 2.21 -26.94 -41.81
C THR A 775 2.11 -26.19 -40.49
N VAL A 776 2.66 -26.79 -39.45
CA VAL A 776 2.87 -26.23 -38.11
C VAL A 776 4.25 -25.59 -38.00
N ASN A 777 4.38 -24.49 -37.26
CA ASN A 777 5.69 -23.90 -36.94
C ASN A 777 6.38 -24.72 -35.85
N TYR A 778 7.69 -24.95 -36.00
CA TYR A 778 8.48 -25.62 -34.97
C TYR A 778 9.95 -25.23 -35.09
N ILE A 779 10.70 -25.40 -33.98
CA ILE A 779 12.16 -25.27 -33.97
C ILE A 779 12.77 -26.19 -32.90
N VAL A 780 14.03 -26.57 -33.13
CA VAL A 780 14.95 -27.07 -32.10
C VAL A 780 15.98 -25.97 -31.91
N ASN A 781 15.88 -25.20 -30.82
CA ASN A 781 16.77 -24.06 -30.55
C ASN A 781 17.68 -24.32 -29.35
N ASP A 782 17.12 -24.79 -28.23
CA ASP A 782 17.93 -25.36 -27.16
C ASP A 782 18.57 -26.69 -27.60
N SER A 783 19.76 -26.93 -27.07
CA SER A 783 20.55 -28.15 -27.13
C SER A 783 19.78 -29.44 -26.79
N SER A 784 18.66 -29.37 -26.06
CA SER A 784 17.87 -30.51 -25.59
C SER A 784 16.35 -30.40 -25.75
N THR A 785 15.82 -29.29 -26.30
CA THR A 785 14.36 -29.00 -26.29
C THR A 785 13.81 -28.69 -27.68
N VAL A 786 12.65 -29.26 -28.01
CA VAL A 786 11.88 -28.99 -29.24
C VAL A 786 10.64 -28.17 -28.90
N PHE A 787 10.47 -27.06 -29.61
CA PHE A 787 9.32 -26.17 -29.50
C PHE A 787 8.41 -26.33 -30.71
N VAL A 788 7.10 -26.51 -30.49
CA VAL A 788 6.09 -26.77 -31.55
C VAL A 788 4.84 -25.93 -31.32
N GLN A 789 4.38 -25.19 -32.33
CA GLN A 789 3.13 -24.40 -32.29
C GLN A 789 2.01 -25.12 -33.04
N VAL A 790 1.05 -25.69 -32.32
CA VAL A 790 -0.14 -26.29 -32.93
C VAL A 790 -1.27 -25.26 -33.03
N GLU A 791 -1.69 -24.91 -34.25
CA GLU A 791 -2.93 -24.16 -34.48
C GLU A 791 -4.16 -25.05 -34.23
N HIS A 792 -5.14 -24.51 -33.52
CA HIS A 792 -6.43 -25.18 -33.31
C HIS A 792 -7.37 -24.93 -34.50
N PRO A 793 -8.04 -25.95 -35.06
CA PRO A 793 -8.92 -25.81 -36.23
C PRO A 793 -10.29 -25.19 -35.90
N SER A 794 -10.56 -24.97 -34.61
CA SER A 794 -11.70 -24.24 -34.05
C SER A 794 -11.33 -23.84 -32.62
N THR A 795 -11.96 -22.81 -32.04
CA THR A 795 -11.70 -22.45 -30.64
C THR A 795 -12.08 -23.58 -29.68
N ILE A 796 -11.12 -24.04 -28.87
CA ILE A 796 -11.32 -25.09 -27.86
C ILE A 796 -11.08 -24.53 -26.45
N SER A 797 -12.02 -24.80 -25.54
CA SER A 797 -11.82 -24.55 -24.10
C SER A 797 -11.12 -25.74 -23.42
N SER A 798 -11.51 -26.97 -23.78
CA SER A 798 -10.96 -28.20 -23.23
C SER A 798 -10.47 -29.16 -24.31
N GLY A 799 -9.62 -30.11 -23.90
CA GLY A 799 -9.08 -31.19 -24.71
C GLY A 799 -7.98 -31.94 -23.96
N ARG A 800 -7.30 -32.86 -24.64
CA ARG A 800 -6.12 -33.57 -24.13
C ARG A 800 -5.01 -33.63 -25.17
N PHE A 801 -3.79 -33.82 -24.69
CA PHE A 801 -2.63 -34.06 -25.54
C PHE A 801 -1.91 -35.35 -25.12
N ARG A 802 -1.22 -35.96 -26.08
CA ARG A 802 -0.25 -37.05 -25.85
C ARG A 802 1.01 -36.76 -26.67
N ILE A 803 2.18 -36.95 -26.07
CA ILE A 803 3.47 -36.91 -26.78
C ILE A 803 4.10 -38.30 -26.79
N THR A 804 4.79 -38.63 -27.88
CA THR A 804 5.32 -39.98 -28.15
C THR A 804 6.54 -39.89 -29.06
N THR A 805 7.67 -40.52 -28.69
CA THR A 805 8.77 -40.74 -29.65
C THR A 805 8.65 -42.11 -30.29
N SER A 806 8.97 -42.20 -31.58
CA SER A 806 8.79 -43.44 -32.34
C SER A 806 9.79 -43.54 -33.49
N ASN A 807 9.89 -44.75 -34.04
CA ASN A 807 10.56 -45.00 -35.31
C ASN A 807 9.63 -45.75 -36.29
N SER A 808 10.14 -46.05 -37.49
CA SER A 808 9.43 -46.75 -38.57
C SER A 808 8.85 -48.14 -38.22
N THR A 809 9.17 -48.70 -37.05
CA THR A 809 8.74 -50.04 -36.60
C THR A 809 8.00 -50.06 -35.27
N HIS A 810 8.35 -49.19 -34.33
CA HIS A 810 7.85 -49.21 -32.95
C HIS A 810 7.77 -47.81 -32.32
N THR A 811 6.81 -47.62 -31.41
CA THR A 811 6.90 -46.61 -30.34
C THR A 811 8.12 -46.90 -29.48
N LEU A 812 8.81 -45.85 -29.04
CA LEU A 812 9.97 -45.93 -28.15
C LEU A 812 9.56 -45.41 -26.77
N ASP A 813 9.13 -44.16 -26.73
CA ASP A 813 8.66 -43.44 -25.54
C ASP A 813 7.20 -42.98 -25.73
N ILE A 814 6.41 -42.95 -24.65
CA ILE A 814 5.00 -42.59 -24.67
C ILE A 814 4.50 -42.03 -23.33
N ILE A 815 4.36 -40.71 -23.28
CA ILE A 815 3.51 -40.05 -22.30
C ILE A 815 2.05 -40.49 -22.52
N SER A 816 1.24 -40.55 -21.46
CA SER A 816 -0.19 -40.85 -21.58
C SER A 816 -0.97 -39.64 -22.14
N TYR A 817 -2.30 -39.75 -22.25
CA TYR A 817 -3.10 -38.53 -22.45
C TYR A 817 -3.13 -37.74 -21.14
N THR A 818 -2.79 -36.46 -21.24
CA THR A 818 -2.87 -35.48 -20.15
C THR A 818 -3.89 -34.41 -20.54
N ASP A 819 -4.72 -33.99 -19.58
CA ASP A 819 -5.74 -32.96 -19.79
C ASP A 819 -5.10 -31.58 -20.02
N MET A 820 -5.65 -30.82 -20.97
CA MET A 820 -5.30 -29.41 -21.15
C MET A 820 -6.11 -28.59 -20.14
N ILE A 821 -5.46 -28.23 -19.04
CA ILE A 821 -6.03 -27.43 -17.95
C ILE A 821 -6.36 -26.02 -18.48
N ASN A 822 -7.41 -25.40 -17.92
CA ASN A 822 -7.76 -24.00 -18.15
C ASN A 822 -7.13 -23.16 -17.03
N GLN A 823 -6.51 -22.03 -17.35
CA GLN A 823 -5.83 -21.19 -16.36
C GLN A 823 -6.56 -19.84 -16.24
N TRP A 824 -7.67 -19.85 -15.50
CA TRP A 824 -8.60 -18.73 -15.32
C TRP A 824 -7.87 -17.45 -14.90
N ARG A 825 -7.81 -16.48 -15.82
CA ARG A 825 -7.07 -15.22 -15.72
C ARG A 825 -7.92 -14.08 -16.29
N PRO A 826 -8.97 -13.66 -15.59
CA PRO A 826 -9.80 -12.55 -16.00
C PRO A 826 -9.03 -11.23 -15.89
N LEU A 827 -8.67 -10.65 -17.03
CA LEU A 827 -8.06 -9.34 -17.15
C LEU A 827 -9.13 -8.30 -17.55
N VAL A 828 -9.17 -7.17 -16.85
CA VAL A 828 -9.95 -6.00 -17.28
C VAL A 828 -9.04 -5.08 -18.07
N ASN A 829 -9.34 -4.91 -19.35
CA ASN A 829 -8.53 -4.07 -20.23
C ASN A 829 -8.87 -2.59 -20.03
N SER A 830 -10.15 -2.26 -19.85
CA SER A 830 -10.63 -0.91 -19.53
C SER A 830 -12.04 -0.93 -18.91
N ILE A 831 -12.39 0.13 -18.18
CA ILE A 831 -13.77 0.47 -17.81
C ILE A 831 -14.00 1.97 -18.10
N GLU A 832 -14.92 2.27 -19.01
CA GLU A 832 -15.30 3.63 -19.41
C GLU A 832 -16.66 4.04 -18.81
N PHE A 833 -16.78 5.32 -18.41
CA PHE A 833 -17.95 5.88 -17.73
C PHE A 833 -18.40 7.19 -18.38
N ASP A 834 -19.56 7.20 -19.01
CA ASP A 834 -20.05 8.34 -19.81
C ASP A 834 -21.44 8.80 -19.32
N TYR A 835 -21.49 9.83 -18.48
CA TYR A 835 -22.75 10.32 -17.89
C TYR A 835 -23.41 11.39 -18.76
N SER A 836 -24.63 11.13 -19.24
CA SER A 836 -25.44 12.14 -19.91
C SER A 836 -26.95 11.94 -19.71
N ASN A 837 -27.69 13.05 -19.63
CA ASN A 837 -29.17 13.03 -19.57
C ASN A 837 -29.76 12.14 -18.46
N ASN A 838 -29.15 12.16 -17.26
CA ASN A 838 -29.50 11.29 -16.12
C ASN A 838 -29.30 9.79 -16.39
N ASN A 839 -28.37 9.42 -17.26
CA ASN A 839 -28.02 8.04 -17.56
C ASN A 839 -26.48 7.89 -17.59
N TYR A 840 -25.92 7.02 -16.76
CA TYR A 840 -24.56 6.53 -16.97
C TYR A 840 -24.59 5.54 -18.14
N GLN A 841 -23.77 5.73 -19.17
CA GLN A 841 -23.30 4.61 -19.99
C GLN A 841 -22.05 4.05 -19.31
N ILE A 842 -21.95 2.73 -19.27
CA ILE A 842 -20.80 2.02 -18.70
C ILE A 842 -20.39 0.98 -19.72
N GLU A 843 -19.11 0.95 -20.09
CA GLU A 843 -18.53 -0.07 -20.97
C GLU A 843 -17.32 -0.68 -20.27
N ILE A 844 -17.31 -2.01 -20.13
CA ILE A 844 -16.18 -2.78 -19.59
C ILE A 844 -15.67 -3.75 -20.64
N VAL A 845 -14.35 -3.77 -20.85
CA VAL A 845 -13.68 -4.70 -21.75
C VAL A 845 -12.90 -5.71 -20.91
N VAL A 846 -13.20 -7.00 -21.10
CA VAL A 846 -12.54 -8.11 -20.40
C VAL A 846 -11.93 -9.12 -21.37
N SER A 847 -10.86 -9.76 -20.93
CA SER A 847 -10.18 -10.83 -21.68
C SER A 847 -9.61 -11.91 -20.76
N ASP A 848 -9.43 -13.09 -21.34
CA ASP A 848 -8.76 -14.27 -20.80
C ASP A 848 -8.24 -15.06 -22.03
N GLU A 849 -7.08 -15.70 -21.94
CA GLU A 849 -6.45 -16.33 -23.11
C GLU A 849 -7.05 -17.71 -23.47
N ASP A 850 -7.41 -18.56 -22.50
CA ASP A 850 -7.86 -19.94 -22.75
C ASP A 850 -9.33 -20.23 -22.42
N THR A 851 -10.01 -19.29 -21.74
CA THR A 851 -11.45 -19.32 -21.46
C THR A 851 -12.28 -18.74 -22.61
N ARG A 852 -13.45 -19.33 -22.88
CA ARG A 852 -14.34 -18.87 -23.96
C ARG A 852 -15.26 -17.75 -23.48
N ILE A 853 -15.33 -16.67 -24.25
CA ILE A 853 -16.34 -15.59 -24.15
C ILE A 853 -17.79 -16.08 -23.95
N ALA A 854 -18.15 -17.27 -24.44
CA ALA A 854 -19.48 -17.86 -24.28
C ALA A 854 -19.74 -18.52 -22.91
N ASN A 855 -18.69 -18.73 -22.10
CA ASN A 855 -18.75 -19.20 -20.71
C ASN A 855 -18.64 -18.03 -19.71
N PHE A 856 -17.99 -16.94 -20.15
CA PHE A 856 -17.80 -15.69 -19.41
C PHE A 856 -19.14 -14.97 -19.18
N ASN A 857 -19.38 -14.55 -17.94
CA ASN A 857 -20.45 -13.61 -17.58
C ASN A 857 -19.89 -12.50 -16.70
N ILE A 858 -20.53 -11.33 -16.76
CA ILE A 858 -20.33 -10.23 -15.83
C ILE A 858 -21.65 -10.02 -15.12
N GLU A 859 -21.68 -10.32 -13.83
CA GLU A 859 -22.78 -9.91 -12.95
C GLU A 859 -22.41 -8.54 -12.36
N TRP A 860 -23.37 -7.61 -12.28
CA TRP A 860 -23.15 -6.31 -11.65
C TRP A 860 -24.30 -5.96 -10.72
N GLU A 861 -23.95 -5.21 -9.68
CA GLU A 861 -24.91 -4.74 -8.68
C GLU A 861 -24.62 -3.28 -8.33
N LEU A 862 -25.68 -2.49 -8.33
CA LEU A 862 -25.69 -1.12 -7.85
C LEU A 862 -26.22 -1.11 -6.42
N LEU A 863 -25.31 -0.94 -5.48
CA LEU A 863 -25.59 -0.76 -4.06
C LEU A 863 -25.80 0.72 -3.73
N ASP A 864 -26.46 0.96 -2.61
CA ASP A 864 -26.55 2.28 -1.99
C ASP A 864 -25.42 2.50 -0.94
N GLY A 865 -25.47 3.60 -0.19
CA GLY A 865 -24.50 3.87 0.89
C GLY A 865 -24.57 2.88 2.05
N PHE A 866 -25.74 2.32 2.37
CA PHE A 866 -25.93 1.32 3.41
C PHE A 866 -25.66 -0.11 2.93
N SER A 867 -25.13 -0.28 1.72
CA SER A 867 -24.90 -1.56 1.05
C SER A 867 -26.20 -2.32 0.71
N GLU A 868 -27.35 -1.62 0.58
CA GLU A 868 -28.59 -2.23 0.07
C GLU A 868 -28.61 -2.25 -1.47
N SER A 869 -29.15 -3.35 -2.04
CA SER A 869 -29.29 -3.55 -3.49
C SER A 869 -30.38 -2.66 -4.11
N LEU A 870 -29.97 -1.74 -5.00
CA LEU A 870 -30.87 -0.88 -5.76
C LEU A 870 -31.23 -1.47 -7.13
N LEU A 871 -30.23 -2.03 -7.83
CA LEU A 871 -30.37 -2.66 -9.14
C LEU A 871 -29.32 -3.77 -9.29
N THR A 872 -29.66 -4.86 -9.97
CA THR A 872 -28.72 -5.88 -10.43
C THR A 872 -29.17 -6.42 -11.80
N ASP A 873 -28.21 -6.77 -12.65
CA ASP A 873 -28.41 -7.44 -13.93
C ASP A 873 -27.15 -8.25 -14.27
N SER A 874 -27.21 -9.14 -15.27
CA SER A 874 -26.03 -9.87 -15.74
C SER A 874 -25.91 -9.93 -17.26
N LEU A 875 -24.68 -9.82 -17.72
CA LEU A 875 -24.31 -9.77 -19.14
C LEU A 875 -23.44 -10.99 -19.47
N SER A 876 -23.55 -11.52 -20.68
CA SER A 876 -22.77 -12.69 -21.13
C SER A 876 -22.47 -12.62 -22.63
N GLN A 877 -21.54 -13.46 -23.09
CA GLN A 877 -21.27 -13.73 -24.52
C GLN A 877 -20.64 -12.55 -25.30
N SER A 878 -19.84 -11.69 -24.64
CA SER A 878 -19.03 -10.64 -25.29
C SER A 878 -17.61 -10.57 -24.71
N ASP A 879 -16.73 -9.81 -25.37
CA ASP A 879 -15.49 -9.25 -24.78
C ASP A 879 -15.75 -7.83 -24.23
N THR A 880 -16.53 -7.05 -24.98
CA THR A 880 -16.94 -5.68 -24.70
C THR A 880 -18.38 -5.66 -24.19
N TYR A 881 -18.61 -5.16 -22.98
CA TYR A 881 -19.88 -5.20 -22.28
C TYR A 881 -20.39 -3.79 -21.95
N SER A 882 -21.37 -3.31 -22.71
CA SER A 882 -21.96 -1.98 -22.55
C SER A 882 -23.39 -2.02 -21.97
N PHE A 883 -23.66 -1.26 -20.91
CA PHE A 883 -24.97 -1.14 -20.27
C PHE A 883 -25.24 0.30 -19.79
N SER A 884 -26.42 0.55 -19.20
CA SER A 884 -26.75 1.89 -18.73
C SER A 884 -27.64 1.97 -17.48
N ILE A 885 -27.22 2.82 -16.53
CA ILE A 885 -27.93 3.07 -15.27
C ILE A 885 -28.60 4.45 -15.30
N ASN A 886 -29.92 4.45 -15.41
CA ASN A 886 -30.75 5.66 -15.44
C ASN A 886 -31.04 6.14 -14.01
N THR A 887 -30.41 7.23 -13.58
CA THR A 887 -30.50 7.73 -12.20
C THR A 887 -31.89 8.25 -11.84
N SER A 888 -32.75 8.55 -12.81
CA SER A 888 -34.17 8.90 -12.57
C SER A 888 -35.06 7.72 -12.17
N GLN A 889 -34.54 6.48 -12.14
CA GLN A 889 -35.24 5.29 -11.67
C GLN A 889 -34.87 4.86 -10.25
N LEU A 890 -33.92 5.56 -9.61
CA LEU A 890 -33.46 5.27 -8.26
C LEU A 890 -34.30 6.11 -7.29
N GLU A 891 -35.22 5.46 -6.57
CA GLU A 891 -36.28 6.17 -5.80
C GLU A 891 -35.79 6.86 -4.51
N HIS A 892 -34.48 6.85 -4.21
CA HIS A 892 -33.92 7.34 -2.95
C HIS A 892 -32.83 8.42 -3.13
N GLU A 893 -32.85 9.42 -2.24
CA GLU A 893 -31.74 10.36 -1.99
C GLU A 893 -30.68 9.69 -1.09
N THR A 894 -29.99 8.67 -1.61
CA THR A 894 -28.95 7.94 -0.88
C THR A 894 -27.61 8.66 -0.86
N LEU A 895 -26.80 8.35 0.16
CA LEU A 895 -25.52 9.02 0.45
C LEU A 895 -24.50 8.77 -0.68
N ALA A 896 -24.32 7.52 -1.07
CA ALA A 896 -23.57 7.14 -2.27
C ALA A 896 -24.35 6.12 -3.09
N ARG A 897 -23.85 5.88 -4.31
CA ARG A 897 -24.24 4.78 -5.19
C ARG A 897 -22.96 4.07 -5.59
N ILE A 898 -22.89 2.77 -5.33
CA ILE A 898 -21.66 1.99 -5.43
C ILE A 898 -21.92 0.86 -6.43
N LEU A 899 -21.14 0.81 -7.50
CA LEU A 899 -21.23 -0.24 -8.51
C LEU A 899 -20.15 -1.29 -8.23
N ILE A 900 -20.56 -2.55 -8.02
CA ILE A 900 -19.68 -3.71 -7.93
C ILE A 900 -19.88 -4.62 -9.14
N PHE A 901 -18.86 -5.41 -9.47
CA PHE A 901 -18.86 -6.37 -10.57
C PHE A 901 -18.26 -7.69 -10.11
N GLU A 902 -18.85 -8.81 -10.55
CA GLU A 902 -18.27 -10.14 -10.42
C GLU A 902 -18.14 -10.79 -11.81
N LEU A 903 -16.90 -11.09 -12.19
CA LEU A 903 -16.56 -11.83 -13.40
C LEU A 903 -16.64 -13.32 -13.09
N THR A 904 -17.37 -14.10 -13.90
CA THR A 904 -17.59 -15.54 -13.65
C THR A 904 -17.33 -16.40 -14.89
N SER A 905 -16.80 -17.60 -14.69
CA SER A 905 -16.77 -18.67 -15.71
C SER A 905 -16.82 -20.05 -15.08
N ASP A 906 -17.78 -20.88 -15.51
CA ASP A 906 -18.02 -22.27 -15.11
C ASP A 906 -18.14 -22.55 -13.59
N SER A 907 -17.04 -22.52 -12.83
CA SER A 907 -16.99 -22.66 -11.36
C SER A 907 -16.31 -21.52 -10.62
N ASP A 908 -15.66 -20.62 -11.35
CA ASP A 908 -14.63 -19.72 -10.82
C ASP A 908 -15.12 -18.28 -10.96
N SER A 909 -14.79 -17.42 -9.98
CA SER A 909 -15.17 -16.01 -10.01
C SER A 909 -14.09 -15.06 -9.50
N TYR A 910 -14.22 -13.79 -9.88
CA TYR A 910 -13.30 -12.71 -9.55
C TYR A 910 -14.12 -11.43 -9.33
N GLN A 911 -14.07 -10.86 -8.13
CA GLN A 911 -14.77 -9.61 -7.79
C GLN A 911 -13.86 -8.40 -8.00
N LEU A 912 -14.38 -7.37 -8.68
CA LEU A 912 -13.69 -6.10 -8.85
C LEU A 912 -13.94 -5.17 -7.66
N SER A 913 -12.97 -4.30 -7.39
CA SER A 913 -13.14 -3.17 -6.47
C SER A 913 -14.40 -2.34 -6.79
N PRO A 914 -15.12 -1.84 -5.79
CA PRO A 914 -16.28 -0.98 -5.96
C PRO A 914 -15.94 0.32 -6.69
N ILE A 915 -16.89 0.81 -7.48
CA ILE A 915 -16.77 2.09 -8.18
C ILE A 915 -17.92 2.99 -7.75
N VAL A 916 -17.61 4.05 -7.01
CA VAL A 916 -18.60 5.03 -6.58
C VAL A 916 -19.10 5.83 -7.78
N LEU A 917 -20.37 5.62 -8.17
CA LEU A 917 -21.05 6.37 -9.21
C LEU A 917 -21.49 7.73 -8.67
N SER A 918 -20.54 8.66 -8.66
CA SER A 918 -20.72 10.00 -8.14
C SER A 918 -21.65 10.85 -9.03
N GLU A 919 -22.95 10.86 -8.71
CA GLU A 919 -23.69 12.14 -8.74
C GLU A 919 -23.15 12.96 -7.57
N GLY A 920 -21.92 13.47 -7.75
CA GLY A 920 -21.04 13.97 -6.69
C GLY A 920 -21.75 14.98 -5.82
N TYR A 921 -21.80 14.66 -4.52
CA TYR A 921 -22.73 15.20 -3.53
C TYR A 921 -23.36 16.55 -3.90
N SER A 922 -24.68 16.53 -4.10
CA SER A 922 -25.50 17.63 -3.58
C SER A 922 -25.39 17.62 -2.06
N ALA A 923 -24.25 18.09 -1.56
CA ALA A 923 -24.08 18.51 -0.19
C ALA A 923 -25.23 19.47 0.09
N ASN A 924 -26.14 19.09 0.97
CA ASN A 924 -27.29 19.91 1.32
C ASN A 924 -26.85 21.03 2.27
N PHE A 925 -25.96 21.89 1.77
CA PHE A 925 -25.83 23.25 2.28
C PHE A 925 -27.11 24.01 1.93
N GLY A 926 -27.59 24.86 2.82
CA GLY A 926 -28.94 25.39 2.69
C GLY A 926 -29.19 26.57 3.60
N PHE A 927 -29.85 27.60 3.07
CA PHE A 927 -30.20 28.77 3.88
C PHE A 927 -31.36 28.45 4.82
N SER A 928 -31.04 28.00 6.02
CA SER A 928 -32.01 27.72 7.09
C SER A 928 -32.68 29.00 7.62
N SER A 929 -32.04 30.16 7.44
CA SER A 929 -32.65 31.46 7.64
C SER A 929 -32.14 32.50 6.63
N THR A 930 -33.04 33.34 6.12
CA THR A 930 -32.68 34.59 5.41
C THR A 930 -33.59 35.72 5.85
N VAL A 931 -33.09 36.65 6.66
CA VAL A 931 -33.89 37.74 7.22
C VAL A 931 -33.25 39.10 6.94
N LEU A 932 -34.06 40.08 6.55
CA LEU A 932 -33.69 41.50 6.50
C LEU A 932 -34.46 42.27 7.58
N SER A 933 -33.84 43.29 8.15
CA SER A 933 -34.41 44.09 9.26
C SER A 933 -35.58 45.00 8.82
N ALA A 934 -35.65 45.35 7.55
CA ALA A 934 -36.70 46.18 6.95
C ALA A 934 -36.85 45.91 5.43
N THR A 935 -37.92 46.46 4.83
CA THR A 935 -38.21 46.35 3.39
C THR A 935 -38.36 47.69 2.66
N GLU A 936 -38.47 48.82 3.36
CA GLU A 936 -38.33 50.16 2.78
C GLU A 936 -37.14 50.87 3.43
N PHE A 937 -36.22 51.40 2.61
CA PHE A 937 -35.02 52.11 3.01
C PHE A 937 -34.87 53.42 2.22
N ARG A 938 -34.10 54.37 2.73
CA ARG A 938 -33.86 55.68 2.11
C ARG A 938 -32.44 55.80 1.58
N SER A 939 -32.31 56.49 0.46
CA SER A 939 -31.03 56.84 -0.15
C SER A 939 -31.05 58.32 -0.53
N GLY A 940 -29.94 59.04 -0.30
CA GLY A 940 -29.88 60.48 -0.53
C GLY A 940 -28.51 61.06 -0.22
N PHE A 941 -28.25 62.26 -0.73
CA PHE A 941 -26.91 62.90 -0.74
C PHE A 941 -26.25 63.07 0.66
N LEU A 942 -27.02 62.96 1.75
CA LEU A 942 -26.56 63.03 3.15
C LEU A 942 -27.32 62.05 4.06
N ILE A 943 -27.71 60.88 3.52
CA ILE A 943 -28.41 59.83 4.27
C ILE A 943 -27.67 58.51 4.05
N GLU A 944 -27.02 58.04 5.11
CA GLU A 944 -26.32 56.75 5.18
C GLU A 944 -27.19 55.76 5.96
N GLU A 945 -28.22 55.24 5.28
CA GLU A 945 -29.00 54.10 5.78
C GLU A 945 -28.41 52.80 5.23
N TYR A 946 -28.60 51.69 5.95
CA TYR A 946 -28.04 50.40 5.60
C TYR A 946 -29.16 49.36 5.50
N ILE A 947 -29.09 48.54 4.46
CA ILE A 947 -29.83 47.29 4.36
C ILE A 947 -29.12 46.32 5.29
N GLU A 948 -29.76 46.00 6.40
CA GLU A 948 -29.21 45.13 7.44
C GLU A 948 -30.02 43.82 7.54
N GLY A 949 -29.36 42.75 7.96
CA GLY A 949 -29.97 41.42 8.01
C GLY A 949 -28.98 40.33 8.36
N GLU A 950 -29.45 39.09 8.33
CA GLU A 950 -28.70 37.91 8.73
C GLU A 950 -29.16 36.70 7.89
N PHE A 951 -28.20 36.00 7.30
CA PHE A 951 -28.41 34.71 6.64
C PHE A 951 -27.72 33.63 7.47
N ALA A 952 -28.45 32.56 7.81
CA ALA A 952 -27.88 31.36 8.43
C ALA A 952 -27.84 30.25 7.38
N LEU A 953 -26.72 29.52 7.35
CA LEU A 953 -26.39 28.54 6.32
C LEU A 953 -25.96 27.21 6.96
N GLU A 954 -26.80 26.20 6.81
CA GLU A 954 -26.44 24.81 7.05
C GLU A 954 -25.44 24.36 5.98
N GLY A 955 -24.53 23.44 6.31
CA GLY A 955 -23.44 22.99 5.41
C GLY A 955 -22.39 24.04 5.06
N HIS A 956 -22.30 25.16 5.78
CA HIS A 956 -21.44 26.31 5.43
C HIS A 956 -19.94 26.01 5.28
N LEU A 957 -19.42 24.94 5.90
CA LEU A 957 -18.01 24.51 5.75
C LEU A 957 -17.69 24.05 4.31
N LEU A 958 -18.71 23.77 3.50
CA LEU A 958 -18.60 23.30 2.12
C LEU A 958 -18.76 24.45 1.10
N VAL A 959 -18.85 25.69 1.59
CA VAL A 959 -19.25 26.89 0.83
C VAL A 959 -18.11 27.90 0.75
N ASP A 960 -17.56 28.09 -0.45
CA ASP A 960 -16.48 29.05 -0.75
C ASP A 960 -16.97 30.50 -0.65
N ALA A 961 -18.17 30.78 -1.19
CA ALA A 961 -18.71 32.13 -1.23
C ALA A 961 -20.20 32.19 -0.89
N VAL A 962 -20.55 33.11 0.01
CA VAL A 962 -21.93 33.56 0.23
C VAL A 962 -22.07 35.00 -0.24
N SER A 963 -23.18 35.32 -0.90
CA SER A 963 -23.46 36.68 -1.38
C SER A 963 -24.93 37.06 -1.29
N ILE A 964 -25.18 38.37 -1.21
CA ILE A 964 -26.50 38.96 -1.38
C ILE A 964 -26.62 39.53 -2.80
N SER A 965 -27.73 39.24 -3.47
CA SER A 965 -27.99 39.64 -4.85
C SER A 965 -29.26 40.50 -4.94
N PHE A 966 -29.12 41.70 -5.49
CA PHE A 966 -30.21 42.67 -5.70
C PHE A 966 -30.57 42.71 -7.19
N LYS A 967 -31.78 42.24 -7.54
CA LYS A 967 -32.32 42.26 -8.89
C LYS A 967 -33.29 43.42 -9.08
N SER A 968 -32.95 44.38 -9.93
CA SER A 968 -33.83 45.51 -10.27
C SER A 968 -35.03 45.08 -11.12
N SER A 969 -36.09 45.89 -11.10
CA SER A 969 -37.28 45.69 -11.95
C SER A 969 -37.03 45.73 -13.46
N ILE A 970 -35.85 46.20 -13.91
CA ILE A 970 -35.39 46.15 -15.30
C ILE A 970 -34.42 44.98 -15.58
N GLY A 971 -34.25 44.05 -14.65
CA GLY A 971 -33.48 42.81 -14.82
C GLY A 971 -31.99 42.92 -14.57
N THR A 972 -31.48 44.05 -14.04
CA THR A 972 -30.08 44.22 -13.68
C THR A 972 -29.80 43.61 -12.30
N TYR A 973 -28.68 42.90 -12.15
CA TYR A 973 -28.26 42.30 -10.89
C TYR A 973 -27.06 43.07 -10.30
N LEU A 974 -27.03 43.22 -8.98
CA LEU A 974 -25.84 43.58 -8.19
C LEU A 974 -25.61 42.49 -7.15
N ASN A 975 -24.48 41.80 -7.22
CA ASN A 975 -24.07 40.79 -6.24
C ASN A 975 -22.98 41.36 -5.33
N LEU A 976 -23.07 41.09 -4.03
CA LEU A 976 -22.09 41.48 -3.03
C LEU A 976 -21.79 40.30 -2.11
N THR A 977 -20.53 39.84 -2.09
CA THR A 977 -20.07 38.78 -1.17
C THR A 977 -20.21 39.23 0.29
N LEU A 978 -20.64 38.31 1.14
CA LEU A 978 -20.79 38.49 2.58
C LEU A 978 -19.71 37.70 3.31
N ASN A 979 -19.12 38.30 4.34
CA ASN A 979 -18.28 37.58 5.29
C ASN A 979 -19.16 37.07 6.43
N GLY A 980 -18.85 35.90 6.96
CA GLY A 980 -19.57 35.27 8.07
C GLY A 980 -18.65 34.41 8.91
N GLU A 981 -19.11 34.04 10.10
CA GLU A 981 -18.44 33.13 11.04
C GLU A 981 -19.43 32.03 11.42
N ASN A 982 -18.97 30.77 11.44
CA ASN A 982 -19.75 29.58 11.83
C ASN A 982 -21.14 29.49 11.16
N GLY A 983 -21.23 29.82 9.86
CA GLY A 983 -22.45 29.75 9.07
C GLY A 983 -23.41 30.93 9.19
N ILE A 984 -23.06 31.96 9.97
CA ILE A 984 -23.86 33.17 10.12
C ILE A 984 -23.22 34.32 9.34
N TYR A 985 -23.95 34.85 8.36
CA TYR A 985 -23.49 35.90 7.44
C TYR A 985 -24.33 37.16 7.64
N HIS A 986 -23.71 38.22 8.18
CA HIS A 986 -24.40 39.48 8.45
C HIS A 986 -24.46 40.34 7.19
N VAL A 987 -25.68 40.67 6.75
CA VAL A 987 -25.93 41.62 5.66
C VAL A 987 -25.75 43.03 6.21
N LYS A 988 -24.90 43.85 5.56
CA LYS A 988 -24.79 45.28 5.84
C LYS A 988 -24.40 46.07 4.58
N VAL A 989 -25.39 46.44 3.76
CA VAL A 989 -25.19 47.10 2.46
C VAL A 989 -25.69 48.55 2.52
N ALA A 990 -24.82 49.53 2.24
CA ALA A 990 -25.22 50.94 2.24
C ALA A 990 -26.19 51.27 1.10
N THR A 991 -27.29 51.97 1.38
CA THR A 991 -28.37 52.23 0.41
C THR A 991 -27.96 53.15 -0.75
N ASN A 992 -26.78 53.75 -0.70
CA ASN A 992 -26.21 54.59 -1.75
C ASN A 992 -25.54 53.81 -2.90
N VAL A 993 -25.35 52.49 -2.76
CA VAL A 993 -24.87 51.62 -3.87
C VAL A 993 -25.99 51.19 -4.83
N LEU A 994 -27.26 51.39 -4.41
CA LEU A 994 -28.46 51.11 -5.21
C LEU A 994 -29.13 52.41 -5.65
N THR A 995 -29.69 52.42 -6.86
CA THR A 995 -30.55 53.52 -7.33
C THR A 995 -31.93 53.44 -6.69
N PRO A 996 -32.66 54.56 -6.49
CA PRO A 996 -34.04 54.54 -6.03
C PRO A 996 -34.94 53.66 -6.92
N GLY A 997 -35.69 52.72 -6.33
CA GLY A 997 -36.44 51.69 -7.04
C GLY A 997 -36.82 50.49 -6.17
N GLU A 998 -37.44 49.49 -6.79
CA GLU A 998 -37.82 48.21 -6.16
C GLU A 998 -36.90 47.09 -6.65
N TYR A 999 -36.44 46.24 -5.72
CA TYR A 999 -35.46 45.18 -5.94
C TYR A 999 -35.91 43.88 -5.30
N SER A 1000 -35.94 42.79 -6.08
CA SER A 1000 -36.02 41.44 -5.52
C SER A 1000 -34.65 41.04 -4.96
N VAL A 1001 -34.63 40.48 -3.75
CA VAL A 1001 -33.39 40.16 -3.02
C VAL A 1001 -33.26 38.65 -2.86
N TYR A 1002 -32.07 38.15 -3.17
CA TYR A 1002 -31.71 36.74 -3.06
C TYR A 1002 -30.46 36.58 -2.20
N ALA A 1003 -30.43 35.52 -1.39
CA ALA A 1003 -29.21 34.98 -0.80
C ALA A 1003 -28.67 33.93 -1.76
N VAL A 1004 -27.36 33.91 -1.98
CA VAL A 1004 -26.70 32.95 -2.89
C VAL A 1004 -25.51 32.35 -2.17
N ALA A 1005 -25.43 31.02 -2.14
CA ALA A 1005 -24.28 30.27 -1.65
C ALA A 1005 -23.69 29.46 -2.82
N GLU A 1006 -22.36 29.39 -2.87
CA GLU A 1006 -21.57 28.74 -3.92
C GLU A 1006 -20.54 27.82 -3.27
N SER A 1007 -20.60 26.52 -3.57
CA SER A 1007 -19.71 25.51 -2.98
C SER A 1007 -18.29 25.59 -3.53
N ILE A 1008 -17.34 24.99 -2.83
CA ILE A 1008 -15.96 24.77 -3.32
C ILE A 1008 -15.96 24.01 -4.65
N MET A 1009 -16.98 23.16 -4.88
CA MET A 1009 -17.24 22.41 -6.12
C MET A 1009 -18.08 23.20 -7.16
N GLY A 1010 -18.34 24.49 -6.94
CA GLY A 1010 -19.08 25.36 -7.87
C GLY A 1010 -20.60 25.19 -7.92
N VAL A 1011 -21.19 24.34 -7.06
CA VAL A 1011 -22.66 24.15 -6.93
C VAL A 1011 -23.28 25.43 -6.35
N LYS A 1012 -24.45 25.86 -6.84
CA LYS A 1012 -25.05 27.16 -6.44
C LYS A 1012 -26.48 27.02 -5.95
N ILE A 1013 -26.74 27.55 -4.76
CA ILE A 1013 -28.06 27.55 -4.11
C ILE A 1013 -28.52 28.99 -3.92
N VAL A 1014 -29.76 29.27 -4.34
CA VAL A 1014 -30.32 30.63 -4.46
C VAL A 1014 -31.65 30.71 -3.71
N GLN A 1015 -31.65 31.36 -2.54
CA GLN A 1015 -32.85 31.53 -1.71
C GLN A 1015 -33.46 32.93 -1.90
N SER A 1016 -34.78 33.00 -2.08
CA SER A 1016 -35.50 34.27 -2.27
C SER A 1016 -35.84 34.92 -0.92
N VAL A 1017 -35.13 35.98 -0.56
CA VAL A 1017 -35.27 36.68 0.73
C VAL A 1017 -36.50 37.60 0.75
N GLY A 1018 -36.84 38.22 -0.38
CA GLY A 1018 -38.02 39.08 -0.50
C GLY A 1018 -37.89 40.17 -1.56
N THR A 1019 -38.54 41.30 -1.32
CA THR A 1019 -38.42 42.51 -2.15
C THR A 1019 -38.25 43.72 -1.25
N ILE A 1020 -37.26 44.56 -1.56
CA ILE A 1020 -36.98 45.81 -0.86
C ILE A 1020 -37.20 47.01 -1.78
N ARG A 1021 -37.32 48.19 -1.17
CA ARG A 1021 -37.57 49.45 -1.86
C ARG A 1021 -36.64 50.54 -1.38
N ILE A 1022 -35.92 51.16 -2.31
CA ILE A 1022 -35.03 52.30 -2.06
C ILE A 1022 -35.76 53.58 -2.46
N ILE A 1023 -35.97 54.47 -1.49
CA ILE A 1023 -36.71 55.73 -1.64
C ILE A 1023 -35.72 56.90 -1.64
N GLU A 1024 -35.83 57.81 -2.62
CA GLU A 1024 -35.01 59.02 -2.65
C GLU A 1024 -35.46 60.04 -1.59
N ASP A 1025 -34.62 60.33 -0.59
CA ASP A 1025 -34.92 61.33 0.44
C ASP A 1025 -33.94 62.52 0.39
N ASN A 1026 -34.45 63.64 -0.14
CA ASN A 1026 -33.72 64.89 -0.29
C ASN A 1026 -33.92 65.88 0.90
N THR A 1027 -34.54 65.45 2.01
CA THR A 1027 -34.92 66.36 3.12
C THR A 1027 -33.72 67.13 3.70
N MET A 1028 -32.56 66.47 3.84
CA MET A 1028 -31.32 67.13 4.29
C MET A 1028 -30.78 68.15 3.28
N LEU A 1029 -30.98 67.92 1.97
CA LEU A 1029 -30.60 68.86 0.91
C LEU A 1029 -31.46 70.14 0.98
N PHE A 1030 -32.76 69.99 1.23
CA PHE A 1030 -33.68 71.12 1.44
C PHE A 1030 -33.38 71.89 2.73
N LEU A 1031 -33.00 71.20 3.81
CA LEU A 1031 -32.57 71.84 5.08
C LEU A 1031 -31.28 72.66 4.90
N LEU A 1032 -30.27 72.13 4.21
CA LEU A 1032 -29.06 72.87 3.89
C LEU A 1032 -29.32 74.05 2.94
N GLY A 1033 -30.12 73.86 1.90
CA GLY A 1033 -30.56 74.94 1.02
C GLY A 1033 -31.27 76.06 1.78
N GLY A 1034 -32.23 75.71 2.65
CA GLY A 1034 -32.92 76.66 3.53
C GLY A 1034 -31.99 77.38 4.51
N THR A 1035 -30.99 76.68 5.06
CA THR A 1035 -29.99 77.24 5.98
C THR A 1035 -29.06 78.22 5.25
N ILE A 1036 -28.59 77.86 4.05
CA ILE A 1036 -27.75 78.72 3.20
C ILE A 1036 -28.53 79.96 2.78
N ILE A 1037 -29.80 79.83 2.37
CA ILE A 1037 -30.68 80.97 2.07
C ILE A 1037 -30.88 81.86 3.30
N GLY A 1038 -31.11 81.26 4.48
CA GLY A 1038 -31.22 81.98 5.75
C GLY A 1038 -29.96 82.79 6.08
N VAL A 1039 -28.78 82.19 5.94
CA VAL A 1039 -27.49 82.88 6.10
C VAL A 1039 -27.32 83.98 5.05
N LEU A 1040 -27.71 83.76 3.79
CA LEU A 1040 -27.63 84.78 2.74
C LEU A 1040 -28.54 85.99 3.03
N VAL A 1041 -29.75 85.75 3.55
CA VAL A 1041 -30.70 86.77 4.00
C VAL A 1041 -30.14 87.53 5.21
N VAL A 1042 -29.55 86.83 6.18
CA VAL A 1042 -28.91 87.47 7.35
C VAL A 1042 -27.69 88.30 6.92
N VAL A 1043 -26.85 87.81 6.02
CA VAL A 1043 -25.66 88.54 5.52
C VAL A 1043 -26.05 89.74 4.66
N THR A 1044 -27.10 89.65 3.84
CA THR A 1044 -27.61 90.80 3.07
C THR A 1044 -28.31 91.82 3.97
N ALA A 1045 -29.09 91.40 4.97
CA ALA A 1045 -29.65 92.27 5.98
C ALA A 1045 -28.55 92.98 6.80
N LEU A 1046 -27.52 92.26 7.25
CA LEU A 1046 -26.36 92.83 7.94
C LEU A 1046 -25.58 93.81 7.04
N ARG A 1047 -25.39 93.53 5.74
CA ARG A 1047 -24.83 94.51 4.79
C ARG A 1047 -25.70 95.76 4.64
N GLN A 1048 -27.03 95.64 4.66
CA GLN A 1048 -27.92 96.82 4.65
C GLN A 1048 -27.91 97.60 5.97
N ILE A 1049 -27.73 96.93 7.11
CA ILE A 1049 -27.62 97.55 8.43
C ILE A 1049 -26.27 98.27 8.59
N MET A 1050 -25.16 97.66 8.14
CA MET A 1050 -23.84 98.30 8.17
C MET A 1050 -23.74 99.46 7.19
N SER A 1051 -24.21 99.33 5.94
CA SER A 1051 -24.17 100.44 4.96
C SER A 1051 -25.11 101.61 5.32
N LYS A 1052 -26.13 101.40 6.16
CA LYS A 1052 -26.87 102.50 6.81
C LYS A 1052 -26.09 103.21 7.90
N LYS A 1053 -25.15 102.52 8.57
CA LYS A 1053 -24.33 103.05 9.67
C LYS A 1053 -23.08 103.81 9.20
N GLU A 1054 -22.79 103.79 7.90
CA GLU A 1054 -21.76 104.62 7.24
C GLU A 1054 -22.37 105.82 6.50
N ARG A 1055 -23.67 106.10 6.70
CA ARG A 1055 -24.40 107.26 6.13
C ARG A 1055 -25.27 107.98 7.16
N SER A 1056 -24.93 107.85 8.45
CA SER A 1056 -25.50 108.57 9.60
C SER A 1056 -24.40 108.96 10.57
#